data_AF-Q54YG8-F1
#
_entry.id   AF-Q54YG8-F1
#
_cell.length_a   1.000
_cell.length_b   1.000
_cell.length_c   1.000
_cell.angle_alpha   90.00
_cell.angle_beta   90.00
_cell.angle_gamma   90.00
#
_symmetry.space_group_name_H-M   'P 1'
#
loop_
_entity.id
_entity.type
_entity.pdbx_description
1 polymer ?
#
loop_
_entity_poly.entity_id
_entity_poly.type
_entity_poly.pdbx_seq_one_letter_code
_entity_poly.pdbx_strand_id
1 'polypeptide(L)'
;MKNINNKILKIFILFLAICSVKSDTCPTDSNWRPTPASSNSPVSPALPTTSLASDIVYGGNDLYYMAYWSMTDPNNLQPVSDVESEFSIALPAWAPDYFLIVAKQSAPALKANTNYQFSFDFKLGQVLTQGITYSNMTLSFYKPGDIDYLLWSYRAPMYSFTFTGDFSSTTYKSKTITFSVPVDLGLSTLILQVNRSRAMDYDDTTIFYKNMKITVPSKPVVAPPNLITKDSELINIPKASVSLDPQDLSTCPYLASDLVHWHNPSTWSNNLVPQPNENITIPAGKRVLISPCSISQTAIYQRIVIPATSELIFADSNLTMNVKDILVQGKFIMGTTKCRYNANINIIFHGSKTKVDTIAPFYGSKGIAVSAGGFISVHGKQYHNSWTKLASTVWSGDRIIYVQDNINWEVGQQVLITTSQFKDEIDNQNEVLTIKSILGKAIEFTTPIKFYHYGGKEYQAEVALLSRRIIFQGNDESDQDSFGGHVLVSGEGQFAGIQLKKMGQRNVKARYPLHFHLANVVQKSYISDCVVTKSYYRCYTIHGTNNLTLTRNVAFDVNGHCYYLEDGVEMDNTLSYNLAAFVHTIGEPAAGGAQTGETYYENENLTQPADSAAGGFYITNAYNTIIGNSASGGWAGFSFPNLEKPIGNHKNVEMEPQAFTTKVFEGNTAHSSGYQWISGSSIYVGGKLITDEVTGLLVYNTGRHSRPTCKDGIFSYDSSTYLWMRFNNTKVYLSNLGLGHWGDRVEVVGLEAYDSMRPASLFGAAWLSNAIVDGTGNILSKSQSYNRQGFQFYDTYVTTILSHITFRNFIQNPTSVYPDDDNVVIIALTFSDLYKPQFISSTINITLENILPAQIIGHKIVPDSGSSRFFNFIDWDGSLVGTHVPTIVGSHEKWWSYDDSKCTYNNDWTIWVCQKGSKSVGNIEFWVPNLIIRGEQNEGDSFVGSVSLFGDGITDVRKTAITRNAGITGITSTGWMLWLDGGSPTYLQVWAAQVAYQQYIFLAIPYPPGTTFTISTENKWAWQNAYGFNCTLASSAAEVRSSNGTKYYFDQTHLFVKIVNPVLTGSPAESFNRGGAKIDDVYWEYIYHINATNPNVSPNQDGFYTNLSYTLPSSTL
;
A
#
# COMPACT_ATOMS: atom_id res chain seq x y z
N MET A 1 -9.21 -58.00 -54.73
CA MET A 1 -9.92 -57.24 -53.66
C MET A 1 -10.20 -58.01 -52.36
N LYS A 2 -10.04 -59.36 -52.29
CA LYS A 2 -10.39 -60.14 -51.08
C LYS A 2 -9.47 -59.99 -49.85
N ASN A 3 -8.29 -59.35 -49.95
CA ASN A 3 -7.35 -59.25 -48.82
C ASN A 3 -7.45 -57.96 -47.99
N ILE A 4 -8.25 -56.97 -48.39
CA ILE A 4 -8.32 -55.67 -47.67
C ILE A 4 -9.36 -55.70 -46.53
N ASN A 5 -10.41 -56.53 -46.60
CA ASN A 5 -11.47 -56.54 -45.59
C ASN A 5 -11.06 -57.13 -44.22
N ASN A 6 -10.10 -58.04 -44.17
CA ASN A 6 -9.72 -58.68 -42.89
C ASN A 6 -8.89 -57.77 -41.97
N LYS A 7 -8.17 -56.77 -42.50
CA LYS A 7 -7.42 -55.82 -41.65
C LYS A 7 -8.34 -54.79 -41.00
N ILE A 8 -9.35 -54.30 -41.73
CA ILE A 8 -10.30 -53.31 -41.19
C ILE A 8 -11.17 -53.94 -40.09
N LEU A 9 -11.62 -55.18 -40.27
CA LEU A 9 -12.43 -55.86 -39.25
C LEU A 9 -11.63 -56.14 -37.97
N LYS A 10 -10.34 -56.49 -38.07
CA LYS A 10 -9.48 -56.65 -36.89
C LYS A 10 -9.24 -55.33 -36.15
N ILE A 11 -9.11 -54.21 -36.86
CA ILE A 11 -9.00 -52.89 -36.23
C ILE A 11 -10.31 -52.53 -35.51
N PHE A 12 -11.47 -52.81 -36.12
CA PHE A 12 -12.77 -52.59 -35.48
C PHE A 12 -12.99 -53.47 -34.24
N ILE A 13 -12.59 -54.73 -34.27
CA ILE A 13 -12.69 -55.63 -33.11
C ILE A 13 -11.69 -55.23 -32.02
N LEU A 14 -10.49 -54.75 -32.39
CA LEU A 14 -9.56 -54.20 -31.41
C LEU A 14 -10.13 -52.91 -30.78
N PHE A 15 -10.78 -52.05 -31.56
CA PHE A 15 -11.49 -50.87 -31.05
C PHE A 15 -12.65 -51.26 -30.13
N LEU A 16 -13.44 -52.28 -30.48
CA LEU A 16 -14.54 -52.76 -29.63
C LEU A 16 -14.05 -53.47 -28.36
N ALA A 17 -12.94 -54.22 -28.42
CA ALA A 17 -12.34 -54.85 -27.25
C ALA A 17 -11.65 -53.84 -26.32
N ILE A 18 -11.15 -52.73 -26.86
CA ILE A 18 -10.64 -51.60 -26.06
C ILE A 18 -11.80 -50.73 -25.54
N CYS A 19 -12.97 -50.74 -26.18
CA CYS A 19 -14.17 -50.05 -25.68
C CYS A 19 -14.94 -50.80 -24.58
N SER A 20 -14.62 -52.06 -24.30
CA SER A 20 -15.05 -52.70 -23.05
C SER A 20 -14.17 -52.25 -21.88
N VAL A 21 -14.14 -50.94 -21.62
CA VAL A 21 -13.80 -50.43 -20.30
C VAL A 21 -14.88 -51.03 -19.39
N LYS A 22 -14.50 -52.05 -18.61
CA LYS A 22 -15.31 -52.47 -17.47
C LYS A 22 -15.56 -51.20 -16.68
N SER A 23 -16.77 -50.65 -16.75
CA SER A 23 -17.21 -49.70 -15.76
C SER A 23 -17.09 -50.46 -14.45
N ASP A 24 -16.14 -50.11 -13.59
CA ASP A 24 -16.08 -50.66 -12.25
C ASP A 24 -17.43 -50.35 -11.60
N THR A 25 -18.30 -51.36 -11.58
CA THR A 25 -19.61 -51.23 -10.95
C THR A 25 -19.34 -51.15 -9.46
N CYS A 26 -19.53 -49.98 -8.85
CA CYS A 26 -19.42 -49.84 -7.40
C CYS A 26 -20.42 -50.82 -6.73
N PRO A 27 -20.07 -51.40 -5.56
CA PRO A 27 -21.03 -52.13 -4.73
C PRO A 27 -22.17 -51.23 -4.26
N THR A 28 -23.41 -51.73 -4.34
CA THR A 28 -24.62 -51.00 -3.94
C THR A 28 -25.05 -51.27 -2.48
N ASP A 29 -24.30 -52.07 -1.73
CA ASP A 29 -24.54 -52.32 -0.29
C ASP A 29 -24.45 -51.02 0.50
N SER A 30 -25.46 -50.73 1.33
CA SER A 30 -25.55 -49.44 2.06
C SER A 30 -24.39 -49.17 3.02
N ASN A 31 -23.65 -50.20 3.46
CA ASN A 31 -22.50 -50.07 4.35
C ASN A 31 -21.17 -49.98 3.60
N TRP A 32 -21.15 -50.24 2.29
CA TRP A 32 -19.91 -50.19 1.52
C TRP A 32 -19.37 -48.76 1.42
N ARG A 33 -18.07 -48.56 1.65
CA ARG A 33 -17.38 -47.28 1.43
C ARG A 33 -16.11 -47.54 0.61
N PRO A 34 -15.73 -46.61 -0.29
CA PRO A 34 -14.40 -46.68 -0.90
C PRO A 34 -13.33 -46.52 0.19
N THR A 35 -12.13 -47.03 -0.08
CA THR A 35 -10.99 -46.82 0.82
C THR A 35 -10.70 -45.32 0.96
N PRO A 36 -10.68 -44.78 2.19
CA PRO A 36 -10.41 -43.36 2.40
C PRO A 36 -8.95 -43.03 2.02
N ALA A 37 -8.73 -41.82 1.53
CA ALA A 37 -7.40 -41.33 1.18
C ALA A 37 -6.50 -41.22 2.41
N SER A 38 -5.21 -41.51 2.23
CA SER A 38 -4.24 -41.45 3.30
C SER A 38 -3.94 -40.00 3.70
N SER A 39 -3.88 -39.74 5.01
CA SER A 39 -3.38 -38.49 5.57
C SER A 39 -1.85 -38.34 5.47
N ASN A 40 -1.13 -39.44 5.19
CA ASN A 40 0.33 -39.44 5.13
C ASN A 40 0.85 -38.50 4.05
N SER A 41 1.88 -37.75 4.38
CA SER A 41 2.63 -36.97 3.42
C SER A 41 3.49 -37.88 2.53
N PRO A 42 3.71 -37.52 1.26
CA PRO A 42 4.73 -38.16 0.44
C PRO A 42 6.09 -38.14 1.14
N VAL A 43 6.88 -39.19 0.95
CA VAL A 43 8.26 -39.22 1.49
C VAL A 43 9.06 -38.11 0.82
N SER A 44 9.61 -37.20 1.63
CA SER A 44 10.52 -36.18 1.11
C SER A 44 11.90 -36.78 0.82
N PRO A 45 12.48 -36.53 -0.36
CA PRO A 45 13.90 -36.76 -0.58
C PRO A 45 14.76 -35.98 0.42
N ALA A 46 16.00 -36.40 0.61
CA ALA A 46 16.97 -35.63 1.39
C ALA A 46 17.35 -34.34 0.65
N LEU A 47 17.60 -33.26 1.41
CA LEU A 47 18.18 -32.04 0.86
C LEU A 47 19.56 -32.34 0.25
N PRO A 48 19.93 -31.69 -0.87
CA PRO A 48 21.25 -31.85 -1.46
C PRO A 48 22.32 -31.25 -0.55
N THR A 49 23.53 -31.81 -0.60
CA THR A 49 24.70 -31.24 0.09
C THR A 49 25.37 -30.10 -0.68
N THR A 50 25.11 -30.00 -1.99
CA THR A 50 25.65 -28.97 -2.88
C THR A 50 24.54 -28.44 -3.77
N SER A 51 24.37 -27.11 -3.80
CA SER A 51 23.51 -26.44 -4.77
C SER A 51 24.23 -26.43 -6.11
N LEU A 52 23.57 -26.94 -7.15
CA LEU A 52 24.10 -26.92 -8.50
C LEU A 52 24.21 -25.48 -9.02
N ALA A 53 25.15 -25.26 -9.95
CA ALA A 53 25.21 -24.02 -10.69
C ALA A 53 23.90 -23.78 -11.45
N SER A 54 23.51 -22.51 -11.60
CA SER A 54 22.30 -22.11 -12.32
C SER A 54 22.64 -21.07 -13.37
N ASP A 55 22.11 -21.28 -14.56
CA ASP A 55 22.32 -20.41 -15.71
C ASP A 55 21.10 -19.51 -15.92
N ILE A 56 21.37 -18.22 -16.14
CA ILE A 56 20.40 -17.23 -16.60
C ILE A 56 20.79 -16.89 -18.03
N VAL A 57 20.04 -17.46 -18.98
CA VAL A 57 20.30 -17.38 -20.42
C VAL A 57 19.58 -16.16 -21.00
N TYR A 58 20.24 -15.45 -21.90
CA TYR A 58 19.72 -14.32 -22.65
C TYR A 58 19.68 -14.67 -24.14
N GLY A 59 18.48 -14.86 -24.67
CA GLY A 59 18.23 -15.03 -26.10
C GLY A 59 18.08 -13.68 -26.82
N GLY A 60 17.96 -13.71 -28.15
CA GLY A 60 17.76 -12.49 -28.94
C GLY A 60 16.50 -11.71 -28.52
N ASN A 61 15.47 -12.43 -28.07
CA ASN A 61 14.22 -11.81 -27.58
C ASN A 61 14.38 -11.08 -26.24
N ASP A 62 15.36 -11.45 -25.41
CA ASP A 62 15.62 -10.85 -24.10
C ASP A 62 16.52 -9.61 -24.18
N LEU A 63 16.98 -9.27 -25.39
CA LEU A 63 18.03 -8.29 -25.63
C LEU A 63 17.62 -7.30 -26.72
N TYR A 64 18.27 -6.14 -26.75
CA TYR A 64 18.15 -5.19 -27.85
C TYR A 64 19.48 -4.48 -28.14
N TYR A 65 19.60 -3.96 -29.35
CA TYR A 65 20.79 -3.27 -29.85
C TYR A 65 20.70 -1.77 -29.55
N MET A 66 21.78 -1.19 -29.06
CA MET A 66 21.96 0.25 -28.92
C MET A 66 23.33 0.69 -29.43
N ALA A 67 23.38 1.75 -30.23
CA ALA A 67 24.64 2.37 -30.67
C ALA A 67 24.48 3.87 -30.88
N TYR A 68 25.59 4.58 -31.11
CA TYR A 68 25.58 6.00 -31.44
C TYR A 68 24.63 6.35 -32.61
N TRP A 69 24.29 7.64 -32.72
CA TRP A 69 23.24 8.18 -33.61
C TRP A 69 21.83 7.71 -33.27
N SER A 70 21.56 7.43 -31.99
CA SER A 70 20.24 7.01 -31.50
C SER A 70 19.75 5.71 -32.14
N MET A 71 20.67 4.86 -32.58
CA MET A 71 20.33 3.58 -33.19
C MET A 71 19.95 2.61 -32.08
N THR A 72 18.71 2.69 -31.64
CA THR A 72 18.06 1.66 -30.84
C THR A 72 17.16 0.88 -31.78
N ASP A 73 17.51 -0.38 -32.03
CA ASP A 73 16.69 -1.26 -32.85
C ASP A 73 16.43 -2.57 -32.10
N PRO A 74 15.22 -2.72 -31.50
CA PRO A 74 14.85 -3.96 -30.83
C PRO A 74 14.77 -5.16 -31.78
N ASN A 75 14.76 -4.92 -33.10
CA ASN A 75 14.75 -5.96 -34.13
C ASN A 75 16.13 -6.23 -34.74
N ASN A 76 17.19 -5.53 -34.36
CA ASN A 76 18.52 -5.83 -34.94
C ASN A 76 19.09 -7.15 -34.39
N LEU A 77 18.58 -7.65 -33.25
CA LEU A 77 18.89 -8.98 -32.75
C LEU A 77 17.87 -9.98 -33.27
N GLN A 78 18.21 -10.66 -34.36
CA GLN A 78 17.33 -11.66 -34.97
C GLN A 78 17.73 -13.07 -34.51
N PRO A 79 16.76 -13.91 -34.08
CA PRO A 79 17.02 -15.31 -33.83
C PRO A 79 17.47 -15.99 -35.14
N VAL A 80 18.57 -16.76 -35.07
CA VAL A 80 19.19 -17.37 -36.27
C VAL A 80 18.55 -18.72 -36.60
N SER A 81 17.82 -19.30 -35.66
CA SER A 81 17.16 -20.60 -35.76
C SER A 81 15.98 -20.70 -34.77
N ASP A 82 15.32 -21.86 -34.72
CA ASP A 82 14.33 -22.19 -33.68
C ASP A 82 14.95 -22.32 -32.28
N VAL A 83 16.29 -22.18 -32.15
CA VAL A 83 16.99 -22.19 -30.87
C VAL A 83 17.00 -20.77 -30.30
N GLU A 84 16.16 -20.54 -29.30
CA GLU A 84 15.99 -19.25 -28.60
C GLU A 84 17.31 -18.63 -28.10
N SER A 85 18.33 -19.46 -27.82
CA SER A 85 19.63 -19.01 -27.33
C SER A 85 20.60 -18.52 -28.40
N GLU A 86 20.27 -18.60 -29.70
CA GLU A 86 21.13 -18.17 -30.82
C GLU A 86 20.56 -16.96 -31.54
N PHE A 87 21.35 -15.88 -31.62
CA PHE A 87 20.95 -14.66 -32.29
C PHE A 87 22.10 -14.07 -33.11
N SER A 88 21.73 -13.23 -34.07
CA SER A 88 22.67 -12.51 -34.92
C SER A 88 22.45 -11.00 -34.85
N ILE A 89 23.52 -10.26 -35.13
CA ILE A 89 23.52 -8.80 -35.25
C ILE A 89 24.06 -8.49 -36.64
N ALA A 90 23.24 -7.87 -37.47
CA ALA A 90 23.67 -7.34 -38.75
C ALA A 90 24.33 -5.98 -38.51
N LEU A 91 25.62 -5.89 -38.86
CA LEU A 91 26.38 -4.65 -38.73
C LEU A 91 26.70 -4.11 -40.12
N PRO A 92 26.10 -2.98 -40.52
CA PRO A 92 26.46 -2.36 -41.77
C PRO A 92 27.92 -1.90 -41.76
N ALA A 93 28.50 -1.74 -42.95
CA ALA A 93 29.87 -1.23 -43.15
C ALA A 93 30.18 0.01 -42.30
N TRP A 94 29.22 0.94 -42.23
CA TRP A 94 29.32 2.22 -41.53
C TRP A 94 28.98 2.17 -40.03
N ALA A 95 28.71 0.99 -39.46
CA ALA A 95 28.36 0.86 -38.04
C ALA A 95 29.47 1.46 -37.13
N PRO A 96 29.10 2.05 -35.97
CA PRO A 96 30.05 2.70 -35.07
C PRO A 96 31.17 1.79 -34.55
N ASP A 97 32.22 2.40 -33.99
CA ASP A 97 33.39 1.72 -33.43
C ASP A 97 33.07 0.92 -32.15
N TYR A 98 31.92 1.20 -31.53
CA TYR A 98 31.35 0.33 -30.52
C TYR A 98 29.83 0.32 -30.58
N PHE A 99 29.24 -0.74 -30.03
CA PHE A 99 27.80 -0.87 -29.81
C PHE A 99 27.54 -1.63 -28.52
N LEU A 100 26.29 -1.56 -28.05
CA LEU A 100 25.80 -2.15 -26.81
C LEU A 100 24.76 -3.21 -27.13
N ILE A 101 24.85 -4.34 -26.43
CA ILE A 101 23.79 -5.35 -26.34
C ILE A 101 23.20 -5.22 -24.93
N VAL A 102 21.93 -4.83 -24.84
CA VAL A 102 21.28 -4.45 -23.59
C VAL A 102 20.18 -5.45 -23.24
N ALA A 103 20.15 -5.93 -22.00
CA ALA A 103 19.06 -6.77 -21.51
C ALA A 103 17.76 -5.97 -21.33
N LYS A 104 16.65 -6.52 -21.82
CA LYS A 104 15.31 -5.95 -21.64
C LYS A 104 14.80 -6.12 -20.21
N GLN A 105 15.20 -7.21 -19.57
CA GLN A 105 14.83 -7.52 -18.19
C GLN A 105 15.97 -7.16 -17.23
N SER A 106 15.61 -6.95 -15.97
CA SER A 106 16.55 -6.76 -14.88
C SER A 106 17.52 -7.93 -14.78
N ALA A 107 18.81 -7.62 -14.65
CA ALA A 107 19.83 -8.59 -14.32
C ALA A 107 19.55 -9.22 -12.93
N PRO A 108 19.99 -10.47 -12.68
CA PRO A 108 19.91 -11.05 -11.36
C PRO A 108 20.65 -10.19 -10.33
N ALA A 109 20.14 -10.15 -9.10
CA ALA A 109 20.88 -9.54 -8.01
C ALA A 109 22.18 -10.32 -7.77
N LEU A 110 23.29 -9.59 -7.69
CA LEU A 110 24.63 -10.19 -7.56
C LEU A 110 25.16 -9.93 -6.16
N LYS A 111 25.51 -11.01 -5.46
CA LYS A 111 26.10 -10.97 -4.13
C LYS A 111 27.58 -10.61 -4.21
N ALA A 112 28.02 -9.71 -3.34
CA ALA A 112 29.41 -9.33 -3.19
C ALA A 112 30.34 -10.54 -3.07
N ASN A 113 31.51 -10.44 -3.70
CA ASN A 113 32.59 -11.41 -3.61
C ASN A 113 32.23 -12.85 -4.03
N THR A 114 31.18 -13.01 -4.84
CA THR A 114 30.81 -14.28 -5.45
C THR A 114 31.40 -14.38 -6.87
N ASN A 115 32.04 -15.50 -7.19
CA ASN A 115 32.68 -15.74 -8.49
C ASN A 115 31.64 -16.19 -9.53
N TYR A 116 30.92 -15.23 -10.12
CA TYR A 116 30.00 -15.46 -11.23
C TYR A 116 30.77 -15.74 -12.51
N GLN A 117 30.16 -16.46 -13.44
CA GLN A 117 30.67 -16.57 -14.81
C GLN A 117 29.74 -15.86 -15.79
N PHE A 118 30.32 -15.20 -16.78
CA PHE A 118 29.60 -14.74 -17.96
C PHE A 118 30.17 -15.47 -19.17
N SER A 119 29.31 -16.08 -19.97
CA SER A 119 29.74 -16.87 -21.12
C SER A 119 28.82 -16.72 -22.32
N PHE A 120 29.39 -16.90 -23.51
CA PHE A 120 28.69 -16.93 -24.79
C PHE A 120 29.59 -17.62 -25.83
N ASP A 121 28.98 -18.21 -26.85
CA ASP A 121 29.70 -18.62 -28.06
C ASP A 121 29.60 -17.50 -29.10
N PHE A 122 30.69 -17.24 -29.80
CA PHE A 122 30.82 -16.13 -30.76
C PHE A 122 31.38 -16.63 -32.09
N LYS A 123 30.85 -16.12 -33.20
CA LYS A 123 31.51 -16.20 -34.52
C LYS A 123 31.17 -14.99 -35.39
N LEU A 124 32.03 -14.73 -36.36
CA LEU A 124 31.77 -13.81 -37.45
C LEU A 124 31.14 -14.56 -38.64
N GLY A 125 30.26 -13.88 -39.38
CA GLY A 125 29.66 -14.41 -40.61
C GLY A 125 30.66 -14.52 -41.76
N GLN A 126 31.73 -13.74 -41.72
CA GLN A 126 32.79 -13.73 -42.71
C GLN A 126 34.15 -13.43 -42.08
N VAL A 127 35.22 -13.75 -42.81
CA VAL A 127 36.60 -13.46 -42.38
C VAL A 127 36.80 -11.95 -42.34
N LEU A 128 37.47 -11.43 -41.30
CA LEU A 128 37.79 -10.01 -41.20
C LEU A 128 38.68 -9.56 -42.36
N THR A 129 38.30 -8.47 -43.03
CA THR A 129 39.16 -7.76 -43.98
C THR A 129 40.31 -7.07 -43.22
N GLN A 130 41.45 -6.84 -43.89
CA GLN A 130 42.62 -6.22 -43.26
C GLN A 130 42.26 -4.88 -42.59
N GLY A 131 42.47 -4.80 -41.27
CA GLY A 131 42.31 -3.56 -40.49
C GLY A 131 41.15 -3.57 -39.49
N ILE A 132 40.12 -4.40 -39.69
CA ILE A 132 39.04 -4.57 -38.70
C ILE A 132 39.49 -5.56 -37.63
N THR A 133 39.41 -5.15 -36.38
CA THR A 133 39.72 -5.98 -35.20
C THR A 133 38.63 -5.76 -34.17
N TYR A 134 38.18 -6.84 -33.54
CA TYR A 134 37.38 -6.76 -32.33
C TYR A 134 38.35 -6.77 -31.15
N SER A 135 38.54 -5.61 -30.54
CA SER A 135 39.65 -5.37 -29.61
C SER A 135 39.38 -5.98 -28.23
N ASN A 136 38.22 -5.67 -27.67
CA ASN A 136 37.76 -6.14 -26.37
C ASN A 136 36.24 -5.97 -26.25
N MET A 137 35.69 -6.55 -25.19
CA MET A 137 34.29 -6.36 -24.79
C MET A 137 34.24 -6.00 -23.31
N THR A 138 33.21 -5.27 -22.91
CA THR A 138 32.99 -4.86 -21.52
C THR A 138 31.61 -5.30 -21.07
N LEU A 139 31.57 -6.19 -20.08
CA LEU A 139 30.35 -6.52 -19.35
C LEU A 139 30.12 -5.43 -18.30
N SER A 140 28.94 -4.82 -18.29
CA SER A 140 28.57 -3.79 -17.32
C SER A 140 27.18 -4.01 -16.75
N PHE A 141 26.97 -3.53 -15.52
CA PHE A 141 25.66 -3.46 -14.87
C PHE A 141 25.34 -2.00 -14.59
N TYR A 142 24.28 -1.50 -15.22
CA TYR A 142 23.82 -0.13 -15.06
C TYR A 142 22.55 -0.09 -14.23
N LYS A 143 22.27 1.07 -13.62
CA LYS A 143 20.93 1.30 -13.06
C LYS A 143 19.94 1.35 -14.23
N PRO A 144 18.72 0.78 -14.11
CA PRO A 144 17.78 0.79 -15.22
C PRO A 144 17.47 2.20 -15.77
N GLY A 145 17.37 3.21 -14.90
CA GLY A 145 17.11 4.59 -15.33
C GLY A 145 18.27 5.30 -16.05
N ASP A 146 19.48 4.74 -16.04
CA ASP A 146 20.64 5.34 -16.71
C ASP A 146 20.76 4.93 -18.18
N ILE A 147 20.08 3.86 -18.60
CA ILE A 147 20.27 3.21 -19.92
C ILE A 147 19.98 4.17 -21.07
N ASP A 148 18.87 4.90 -20.99
CA ASP A 148 18.42 5.83 -22.05
C ASP A 148 19.41 6.98 -22.28
N TYR A 149 20.32 7.23 -21.33
CA TYR A 149 21.28 8.32 -21.36
C TYR A 149 22.67 7.92 -21.87
N LEU A 150 22.98 6.62 -21.95
CA LEU A 150 24.35 6.12 -22.18
C LEU A 150 24.99 6.56 -23.49
N LEU A 151 24.18 6.89 -24.51
CA LEU A 151 24.67 7.33 -25.82
C LEU A 151 24.87 8.85 -25.92
N TRP A 152 24.38 9.61 -24.93
CA TRP A 152 24.35 11.08 -24.98
C TRP A 152 25.18 11.71 -23.86
N SER A 153 25.27 11.02 -22.73
CA SER A 153 25.96 11.47 -21.54
C SER A 153 26.62 10.28 -20.85
N TYR A 154 27.83 10.48 -20.37
CA TYR A 154 28.50 9.47 -19.57
C TYR A 154 27.71 9.21 -18.28
N ARG A 155 27.29 7.97 -18.07
CA ARG A 155 26.81 7.46 -16.78
C ARG A 155 27.81 6.42 -16.31
N ALA A 156 28.17 6.45 -15.03
CA ALA A 156 29.06 5.45 -14.48
C ALA A 156 28.28 4.14 -14.24
N PRO A 157 28.79 2.97 -14.71
CA PRO A 157 28.18 1.69 -14.38
C PRO A 157 28.30 1.41 -12.88
N MET A 158 27.38 0.62 -12.34
CA MET A 158 27.47 0.09 -10.97
C MET A 158 28.65 -0.89 -10.85
N TYR A 159 28.91 -1.63 -11.91
CA TYR A 159 30.06 -2.51 -12.07
C TYR A 159 30.39 -2.68 -13.54
N SER A 160 31.67 -2.79 -13.87
CA SER A 160 32.11 -3.15 -15.22
C SER A 160 33.33 -4.06 -15.19
N PHE A 161 33.45 -4.92 -16.19
CA PHE A 161 34.56 -5.85 -16.37
C PHE A 161 34.91 -5.95 -17.85
N THR A 162 36.09 -5.46 -18.23
CA THR A 162 36.60 -5.48 -19.61
C THR A 162 37.49 -6.69 -19.83
N PHE A 163 37.31 -7.37 -20.96
CA PHE A 163 38.06 -8.57 -21.31
C PHE A 163 38.40 -8.62 -22.79
N THR A 164 39.51 -9.27 -23.11
CA THR A 164 39.97 -9.56 -24.47
C THR A 164 39.70 -11.02 -24.84
N GLY A 165 39.76 -11.35 -26.12
CA GLY A 165 39.57 -12.71 -26.61
C GLY A 165 39.86 -12.82 -28.10
N ASP A 166 39.88 -14.05 -28.62
CA ASP A 166 39.90 -14.28 -30.06
C ASP A 166 38.47 -14.13 -30.61
N PHE A 167 38.19 -12.94 -31.14
CA PHE A 167 36.91 -12.57 -31.76
C PHE A 167 37.04 -12.45 -33.29
N SER A 168 37.98 -13.18 -33.89
CA SER A 168 38.24 -13.17 -35.34
C SER A 168 37.74 -14.41 -36.08
N SER A 169 37.26 -15.41 -35.34
CA SER A 169 36.86 -16.71 -35.87
C SER A 169 35.53 -16.67 -36.63
N THR A 170 35.46 -17.34 -37.78
CA THR A 170 34.22 -17.63 -38.53
C THR A 170 33.54 -18.94 -38.10
N THR A 171 34.13 -19.65 -37.13
CA THR A 171 33.53 -20.79 -36.44
C THR A 171 33.23 -20.43 -34.99
N TYR A 172 32.21 -21.04 -34.39
CA TYR A 172 31.86 -20.73 -33.00
C TYR A 172 33.04 -20.98 -32.05
N LYS A 173 33.39 -19.95 -31.28
CA LYS A 173 34.36 -20.01 -30.18
C LYS A 173 33.64 -19.61 -28.90
N SER A 174 33.70 -20.49 -27.90
CA SER A 174 33.18 -20.19 -26.56
C SER A 174 34.09 -19.20 -25.86
N LYS A 175 33.50 -18.15 -25.30
CA LYS A 175 34.15 -17.21 -24.40
C LYS A 175 33.49 -17.35 -23.03
N THR A 176 34.30 -17.58 -22.01
CA THR A 176 33.87 -17.55 -20.60
C THR A 176 34.81 -16.63 -19.84
N ILE A 177 34.24 -15.78 -19.00
CA ILE A 177 34.96 -14.98 -18.01
C ILE A 177 34.41 -15.27 -16.62
N THR A 178 35.26 -15.12 -15.60
CA THR A 178 34.84 -15.13 -14.19
C THR A 178 34.96 -13.70 -13.68
N PHE A 179 33.93 -13.21 -13.00
CA PHE A 179 33.90 -11.88 -12.42
C PHE A 179 33.21 -11.90 -11.05
N SER A 180 33.56 -10.93 -10.21
CA SER A 180 33.02 -10.80 -8.86
C SER A 180 32.79 -9.32 -8.57
N VAL A 181 31.59 -9.00 -8.09
CA VAL A 181 31.21 -7.63 -7.73
C VAL A 181 31.71 -7.33 -6.32
N PRO A 182 32.25 -6.12 -6.04
CA PRO A 182 32.82 -5.80 -4.74
C PRO A 182 31.75 -5.53 -3.67
N VAL A 183 30.53 -5.18 -4.11
CA VAL A 183 29.36 -4.89 -3.27
C VAL A 183 28.14 -5.60 -3.83
N ASP A 184 27.13 -5.83 -2.98
CA ASP A 184 25.87 -6.40 -3.40
C ASP A 184 25.21 -5.49 -4.45
N LEU A 185 24.89 -6.03 -5.62
CA LEU A 185 24.15 -5.33 -6.66
C LEU A 185 22.70 -5.79 -6.64
N GLY A 186 21.78 -4.86 -6.39
CA GLY A 186 20.34 -5.08 -6.50
C GLY A 186 19.85 -4.91 -7.93
N LEU A 187 18.82 -4.09 -8.10
CA LEU A 187 18.22 -3.80 -9.40
C LEU A 187 19.25 -3.19 -10.37
N SER A 188 19.52 -3.88 -11.47
CA SER A 188 20.47 -3.45 -12.50
C SER A 188 20.11 -4.04 -13.85
N THR A 189 20.67 -3.47 -14.92
CA THR A 189 20.53 -3.98 -16.29
C THR A 189 21.89 -4.38 -16.83
N LEU A 190 21.95 -5.60 -17.37
CA LEU A 190 23.14 -6.14 -18.02
C LEU A 190 23.33 -5.47 -19.37
N ILE A 191 24.56 -5.00 -19.62
CA ILE A 191 25.00 -4.46 -20.90
C ILE A 191 26.32 -5.12 -21.29
N LEU A 192 26.40 -5.63 -22.51
CA LEU A 192 27.65 -6.04 -23.14
C LEU A 192 28.04 -4.99 -24.19
N GLN A 193 29.09 -4.21 -23.92
CA GLN A 193 29.69 -3.31 -24.90
C GLN A 193 30.70 -4.08 -25.74
N VAL A 194 30.63 -3.92 -27.06
CA VAL A 194 31.54 -4.55 -28.02
C VAL A 194 32.33 -3.46 -28.73
N ASN A 195 33.66 -3.49 -28.59
CA ASN A 195 34.55 -2.51 -29.23
C ASN A 195 35.22 -3.13 -30.47
N ARG A 196 35.21 -2.38 -31.58
CA ARG A 196 35.82 -2.76 -32.86
C ARG A 196 36.62 -1.60 -33.45
N SER A 197 37.64 -1.89 -34.25
CA SER A 197 38.31 -0.87 -35.07
C SER A 197 37.51 -0.58 -36.34
N ARG A 198 37.50 0.69 -36.76
CA ARG A 198 36.98 1.11 -38.06
C ARG A 198 37.97 0.71 -39.16
N ALA A 199 37.48 0.08 -40.23
CA ALA A 199 38.13 0.16 -41.54
C ALA A 199 37.23 1.03 -42.43
N MET A 200 37.81 2.01 -43.12
CA MET A 200 37.05 2.92 -43.99
C MET A 200 36.62 2.27 -45.32
N ASP A 201 37.14 1.08 -45.61
CA ASP A 201 36.78 0.25 -46.74
C ASP A 201 36.09 -1.03 -46.21
N TYR A 202 35.08 -1.55 -46.92
CA TYR A 202 34.45 -2.89 -46.80
C TYR A 202 33.05 -3.06 -46.20
N ASP A 203 32.50 -4.21 -46.62
CA ASP A 203 31.14 -4.76 -46.61
C ASP A 203 30.44 -4.87 -45.25
N ASP A 204 29.11 -4.98 -45.31
CA ASP A 204 28.27 -5.39 -44.19
C ASP A 204 28.75 -6.74 -43.63
N THR A 205 28.68 -6.90 -42.31
CA THR A 205 29.08 -8.12 -41.62
C THR A 205 27.97 -8.56 -40.67
N THR A 206 27.99 -9.84 -40.30
CA THR A 206 27.05 -10.38 -39.31
C THR A 206 27.84 -11.01 -38.18
N ILE A 207 27.49 -10.67 -36.94
CA ILE A 207 28.02 -11.32 -35.75
C ILE A 207 26.97 -12.30 -35.23
N PHE A 208 27.40 -13.48 -34.81
CA PHE A 208 26.52 -14.47 -34.20
C PHE A 208 26.93 -14.72 -32.76
N TYR A 209 25.93 -14.72 -31.89
CA TYR A 209 26.03 -15.10 -30.49
C TYR A 209 25.18 -16.33 -30.24
N LYS A 210 25.63 -17.18 -29.34
CA LYS A 210 24.85 -18.33 -28.86
C LYS A 210 25.08 -18.54 -27.37
N ASN A 211 24.06 -18.99 -26.66
CA ASN A 211 24.14 -19.36 -25.24
C ASN A 211 24.72 -18.24 -24.35
N MET A 212 24.39 -16.97 -24.63
CA MET A 212 24.83 -15.88 -23.77
C MET A 212 24.15 -16.00 -22.41
N LYS A 213 24.94 -16.08 -21.33
CA LYS A 213 24.39 -16.36 -19.99
C LYS A 213 25.28 -15.86 -18.87
N ILE A 214 24.65 -15.57 -17.73
CA ILE A 214 25.32 -15.50 -16.43
C ILE A 214 25.11 -16.83 -15.72
N THR A 215 26.19 -17.41 -15.20
CA THR A 215 26.15 -18.60 -14.36
C THR A 215 26.41 -18.22 -12.90
N VAL A 216 25.44 -18.53 -12.05
CA VAL A 216 25.60 -18.53 -10.58
C VAL A 216 26.34 -19.81 -10.21
N PRO A 217 27.47 -19.74 -9.49
CA PRO A 217 28.30 -20.90 -9.23
C PRO A 217 27.62 -21.89 -8.28
N SER A 218 28.01 -23.17 -8.39
CA SER A 218 27.65 -24.17 -7.39
C SER A 218 28.26 -23.83 -6.03
N LYS A 219 27.53 -24.10 -4.95
CA LYS A 219 28.00 -23.84 -3.58
C LYS A 219 27.53 -24.94 -2.61
N PRO A 220 28.28 -25.22 -1.53
CA PRO A 220 27.80 -26.08 -0.45
C PRO A 220 26.48 -25.55 0.12
N VAL A 221 25.55 -26.46 0.41
CA VAL A 221 24.30 -26.10 1.10
C VAL A 221 24.60 -26.05 2.59
N VAL A 222 24.66 -24.84 3.13
CA VAL A 222 24.85 -24.60 4.57
C VAL A 222 23.74 -23.67 5.04
N ALA A 223 23.03 -24.09 6.09
CA ALA A 223 22.02 -23.24 6.69
C ALA A 223 22.65 -21.94 7.20
N PRO A 224 22.07 -20.76 6.90
CA PRO A 224 22.54 -19.50 7.43
C PRO A 224 22.64 -19.58 8.97
N PRO A 225 23.74 -19.10 9.58
CA PRO A 225 23.93 -19.23 11.02
C PRO A 225 22.92 -18.40 11.83
N ASN A 226 22.38 -17.32 11.25
CA ASN A 226 21.53 -16.35 11.92
C ASN A 226 20.14 -16.29 11.27
N LEU A 227 19.43 -17.42 11.25
CA LEU A 227 18.05 -17.45 10.78
C LEU A 227 17.16 -16.58 11.66
N ILE A 228 16.35 -15.73 11.02
CA ILE A 228 15.40 -14.85 11.67
C ILE A 228 14.24 -15.67 12.22
N THR A 229 13.81 -15.35 13.44
CA THR A 229 12.72 -16.02 14.14
C THR A 229 11.61 -15.07 14.60
N LYS A 230 11.75 -13.77 14.30
CA LYS A 230 10.79 -12.72 14.63
C LYS A 230 10.47 -11.88 13.40
N ASP A 231 9.20 -11.52 13.24
CA ASP A 231 8.74 -10.74 12.08
C ASP A 231 9.08 -9.24 12.20
N SER A 232 9.42 -8.78 13.40
CA SER A 232 9.51 -7.36 13.75
C SER A 232 10.57 -7.06 14.81
N GLU A 233 11.01 -5.80 14.83
CA GLU A 233 12.00 -5.29 15.77
C GLU A 233 11.36 -4.75 17.05
N LEU A 234 10.33 -3.93 16.89
CA LEU A 234 9.61 -3.14 17.87
C LEU A 234 8.20 -3.67 18.12
N ILE A 235 7.43 -3.91 17.05
CA ILE A 235 5.99 -4.21 17.17
C ILE A 235 5.75 -5.70 17.45
N ASN A 236 4.59 -6.05 17.98
CA ASN A 236 4.16 -7.45 18.09
C ASN A 236 3.12 -7.77 17.02
N ILE A 237 3.47 -8.62 16.06
CA ILE A 237 2.53 -9.11 15.05
C ILE A 237 1.90 -10.41 15.57
N PRO A 238 0.58 -10.44 15.84
CA PRO A 238 -0.07 -11.68 16.27
C PRO A 238 0.05 -12.75 15.20
N LYS A 239 0.30 -13.99 15.63
CA LYS A 239 0.33 -15.18 14.77
C LYS A 239 -0.84 -16.10 15.07
N ALA A 240 -1.25 -16.87 14.06
CA ALA A 240 -2.20 -17.95 14.26
C ALA A 240 -1.66 -18.99 15.26
N SER A 241 -2.57 -19.73 15.91
CA SER A 241 -2.18 -20.85 16.77
C SER A 241 -1.39 -21.88 15.99
N VAL A 242 -0.26 -22.34 16.55
CA VAL A 242 0.60 -23.38 15.95
C VAL A 242 -0.05 -24.78 15.92
N SER A 243 -1.12 -24.97 16.69
CA SER A 243 -1.84 -26.25 16.78
C SER A 243 -2.76 -26.46 15.57
N LEU A 244 -2.71 -27.65 14.98
CA LEU A 244 -3.72 -28.08 14.01
C LEU A 244 -5.10 -28.22 14.68
N ASP A 245 -6.15 -28.07 13.88
CA ASP A 245 -7.53 -28.23 14.34
C ASP A 245 -7.77 -29.70 14.76
N PRO A 246 -8.36 -29.96 15.94
CA PRO A 246 -8.64 -31.33 16.38
C PRO A 246 -9.49 -32.12 15.38
N GLN A 247 -9.03 -33.32 14.99
CA GLN A 247 -9.72 -34.22 14.07
C GLN A 247 -10.24 -35.47 14.79
N ASP A 248 -11.41 -35.95 14.38
CA ASP A 248 -12.06 -37.18 14.84
C ASP A 248 -12.65 -37.93 13.63
N LEU A 249 -11.86 -38.86 13.10
CA LEU A 249 -12.23 -39.62 11.90
C LEU A 249 -13.46 -40.51 12.10
N SER A 250 -13.84 -40.84 13.34
CA SER A 250 -15.04 -41.62 13.62
C SER A 250 -16.33 -40.85 13.33
N THR A 251 -16.24 -39.51 13.27
CA THR A 251 -17.38 -38.60 13.01
C THR A 251 -17.51 -38.18 11.56
N CYS A 252 -16.71 -38.77 10.66
CA CYS A 252 -16.75 -38.42 9.24
C CYS A 252 -18.15 -38.67 8.64
N PRO A 253 -18.72 -37.69 7.89
CA PRO A 253 -20.11 -37.77 7.44
C PRO A 253 -20.35 -38.91 6.45
N TYR A 254 -19.32 -39.31 5.69
CA TYR A 254 -19.40 -40.47 4.79
C TYR A 254 -19.45 -41.80 5.54
N LEU A 255 -19.20 -41.88 6.85
CA LEU A 255 -19.30 -43.13 7.62
C LEU A 255 -20.70 -43.37 8.20
N ALA A 256 -21.63 -42.44 8.02
CA ALA A 256 -22.99 -42.60 8.53
C ALA A 256 -23.67 -43.85 7.94
N SER A 257 -24.48 -44.55 8.74
CA SER A 257 -25.07 -45.85 8.38
C SER A 257 -26.36 -45.74 7.56
N ASP A 258 -26.96 -44.55 7.48
CA ASP A 258 -28.22 -44.24 6.80
C ASP A 258 -28.04 -43.68 5.38
N LEU A 259 -26.81 -43.72 4.84
CA LEU A 259 -26.51 -43.21 3.49
C LEU A 259 -27.01 -44.16 2.40
N VAL A 260 -27.48 -43.58 1.30
CA VAL A 260 -27.78 -44.30 0.06
C VAL A 260 -26.78 -43.91 -1.03
N HIS A 261 -26.43 -44.85 -1.90
CA HIS A 261 -25.41 -44.61 -2.92
C HIS A 261 -25.98 -43.94 -4.17
N TRP A 262 -25.28 -42.94 -4.70
CA TRP A 262 -25.65 -42.29 -5.97
C TRP A 262 -25.78 -43.29 -7.14
N HIS A 263 -24.88 -44.28 -7.24
CA HIS A 263 -24.92 -45.29 -8.30
C HIS A 263 -25.89 -46.44 -8.05
N ASN A 264 -26.59 -46.47 -6.91
CA ASN A 264 -27.61 -47.48 -6.68
C ASN A 264 -28.91 -47.01 -7.37
N PRO A 265 -29.43 -47.76 -8.37
CA PRO A 265 -30.66 -47.36 -9.04
C PRO A 265 -31.84 -47.11 -8.07
N SER A 266 -31.93 -47.86 -6.95
CA SER A 266 -33.00 -47.71 -5.95
C SER A 266 -32.96 -46.41 -5.15
N THR A 267 -31.88 -45.64 -5.25
CA THR A 267 -31.81 -44.28 -4.70
C THR A 267 -32.79 -43.35 -5.42
N TRP A 268 -33.03 -43.57 -6.72
CA TRP A 268 -33.71 -42.61 -7.59
C TRP A 268 -35.15 -43.03 -7.90
N SER A 269 -36.04 -42.04 -8.09
CA SER A 269 -37.50 -42.25 -8.23
C SER A 269 -37.91 -43.20 -9.36
N ASN A 270 -37.11 -43.31 -10.41
CA ASN A 270 -37.40 -44.14 -11.60
C ASN A 270 -36.58 -45.44 -11.64
N ASN A 271 -35.90 -45.81 -10.55
CA ASN A 271 -34.95 -46.93 -10.52
C ASN A 271 -33.88 -46.87 -11.63
N LEU A 272 -33.46 -45.65 -12.00
CA LEU A 272 -32.43 -45.38 -13.00
C LEU A 272 -31.46 -44.35 -12.43
N VAL A 273 -30.16 -44.64 -12.55
CA VAL A 273 -29.11 -43.69 -12.15
C VAL A 273 -29.11 -42.52 -13.14
N PRO A 274 -29.19 -41.26 -12.66
CA PRO A 274 -29.27 -40.10 -13.52
C PRO A 274 -28.06 -39.96 -14.44
N GLN A 275 -28.33 -39.51 -15.66
CA GLN A 275 -27.31 -39.30 -16.68
C GLN A 275 -26.72 -37.89 -16.61
N PRO A 276 -25.47 -37.67 -17.04
CA PRO A 276 -24.85 -36.34 -16.98
C PRO A 276 -25.59 -35.25 -17.77
N ASN A 277 -26.31 -35.62 -18.83
CA ASN A 277 -26.97 -34.69 -19.75
C ASN A 277 -28.35 -34.17 -19.27
N GLU A 278 -28.82 -34.57 -18.10
CA GLU A 278 -30.09 -34.12 -17.52
C GLU A 278 -29.91 -33.29 -16.24
N ASN A 279 -30.99 -32.64 -15.79
CA ASN A 279 -31.02 -31.93 -14.52
C ASN A 279 -31.33 -32.94 -13.40
N ILE A 280 -30.42 -33.08 -12.45
CA ILE A 280 -30.46 -34.09 -11.40
C ILE A 280 -30.98 -33.45 -10.12
N THR A 281 -32.02 -34.02 -9.52
CA THR A 281 -32.52 -33.59 -8.21
C THR A 281 -32.34 -34.72 -7.21
N ILE A 282 -31.61 -34.47 -6.13
CA ILE A 282 -31.45 -35.43 -5.03
C ILE A 282 -32.83 -35.75 -4.45
N PRO A 283 -33.19 -37.02 -4.26
CA PRO A 283 -34.49 -37.36 -3.71
C PRO A 283 -34.69 -36.76 -2.32
N ALA A 284 -35.86 -36.18 -2.07
CA ALA A 284 -36.19 -35.54 -0.80
C ALA A 284 -36.03 -36.53 0.38
N GLY A 285 -35.50 -36.04 1.51
CA GLY A 285 -35.28 -36.85 2.71
C GLY A 285 -34.11 -37.84 2.62
N LYS A 286 -33.37 -37.89 1.51
CA LYS A 286 -32.24 -38.81 1.34
C LYS A 286 -30.90 -38.12 1.60
N ARG A 287 -29.95 -38.91 2.08
CA ARG A 287 -28.54 -38.55 2.26
C ARG A 287 -27.72 -39.39 1.29
N VAL A 288 -27.35 -38.79 0.17
CA VAL A 288 -26.77 -39.50 -0.98
C VAL A 288 -25.24 -39.41 -0.93
N LEU A 289 -24.59 -40.57 -0.97
CA LEU A 289 -23.13 -40.69 -1.01
C LEU A 289 -22.62 -40.78 -2.46
N ILE A 290 -21.71 -39.87 -2.82
CA ILE A 290 -20.92 -39.91 -4.05
C ILE A 290 -19.51 -40.46 -3.76
N SER A 291 -19.07 -41.41 -4.57
CA SER A 291 -17.70 -41.93 -4.60
C SER A 291 -17.15 -41.88 -6.04
N PRO A 292 -15.86 -42.16 -6.28
CA PRO A 292 -15.25 -42.00 -7.60
C PRO A 292 -15.85 -42.85 -8.72
N CYS A 293 -16.40 -44.02 -8.39
CA CYS A 293 -17.11 -44.88 -9.33
C CYS A 293 -18.63 -44.58 -9.38
N SER A 294 -19.14 -43.67 -8.54
CA SER A 294 -20.57 -43.28 -8.55
C SER A 294 -20.97 -42.49 -9.79
N ILE A 295 -20.01 -41.79 -10.39
CA ILE A 295 -20.22 -40.81 -11.46
C ILE A 295 -19.17 -41.02 -12.57
N SER A 296 -19.47 -40.54 -13.77
CA SER A 296 -18.44 -40.39 -14.79
C SER A 296 -17.53 -39.22 -14.43
N GLN A 297 -16.22 -39.46 -14.32
CA GLN A 297 -15.27 -38.40 -13.98
C GLN A 297 -14.89 -37.51 -15.17
N THR A 298 -15.35 -37.85 -16.38
CA THR A 298 -15.08 -37.10 -17.62
C THR A 298 -16.33 -36.45 -18.23
N ALA A 299 -17.52 -36.96 -17.92
CA ALA A 299 -18.76 -36.37 -18.44
C ALA A 299 -19.12 -35.09 -17.68
N ILE A 300 -19.69 -34.13 -18.41
CA ILE A 300 -20.14 -32.84 -17.86
C ILE A 300 -21.59 -32.98 -17.40
N TYR A 301 -21.81 -32.87 -16.09
CA TYR A 301 -23.13 -32.86 -15.47
C TYR A 301 -23.81 -31.51 -15.64
N GLN A 302 -25.05 -31.46 -16.14
CA GLN A 302 -25.73 -30.19 -16.41
C GLN A 302 -26.05 -29.42 -15.13
N ARG A 303 -26.85 -30.01 -14.24
CA ARG A 303 -27.28 -29.33 -13.01
C ARG A 303 -27.59 -30.33 -11.92
N ILE A 304 -27.14 -30.06 -10.70
CA ILE A 304 -27.45 -30.86 -9.51
C ILE A 304 -28.21 -29.99 -8.51
N VAL A 305 -29.38 -30.43 -8.09
CA VAL A 305 -30.22 -29.77 -7.09
C VAL A 305 -30.28 -30.65 -5.84
N ILE A 306 -29.97 -30.07 -4.68
CA ILE A 306 -30.06 -30.71 -3.37
C ILE A 306 -31.24 -30.06 -2.62
N PRO A 307 -32.43 -30.67 -2.59
CA PRO A 307 -33.59 -30.12 -1.87
C PRO A 307 -33.36 -29.95 -0.36
N ALA A 308 -34.16 -29.09 0.27
CA ALA A 308 -34.04 -28.68 1.68
C ALA A 308 -33.94 -29.83 2.70
N THR A 309 -34.55 -30.98 2.42
CA THR A 309 -34.56 -32.15 3.31
C THR A 309 -33.51 -33.20 2.96
N SER A 310 -32.60 -32.90 2.03
CA SER A 310 -31.62 -33.86 1.50
C SER A 310 -30.18 -33.40 1.73
N GLU A 311 -29.27 -34.36 1.67
CA GLU A 311 -27.83 -34.11 1.77
C GLU A 311 -27.10 -34.81 0.63
N LEU A 312 -26.14 -34.12 0.02
CA LEU A 312 -25.15 -34.73 -0.87
C LEU A 312 -23.82 -34.81 -0.13
N ILE A 313 -23.32 -36.03 0.06
CA ILE A 313 -22.12 -36.33 0.84
C ILE A 313 -21.07 -36.94 -0.08
N PHE A 314 -19.86 -36.41 -0.05
CA PHE A 314 -18.72 -36.97 -0.79
C PHE A 314 -17.96 -37.97 0.08
N ALA A 315 -17.44 -39.04 -0.53
CA ALA A 315 -16.44 -39.89 0.12
C ALA A 315 -15.06 -39.21 0.13
N ASP A 316 -14.24 -39.52 1.13
CA ASP A 316 -12.83 -39.10 1.16
C ASP A 316 -11.97 -39.96 0.21
N SER A 317 -12.22 -39.88 -1.10
CA SER A 317 -11.48 -40.62 -2.14
C SER A 317 -11.27 -39.76 -3.38
N ASN A 318 -10.16 -39.97 -4.10
CA ASN A 318 -9.79 -39.14 -5.25
C ASN A 318 -10.89 -39.12 -6.31
N LEU A 319 -11.39 -37.94 -6.67
CA LEU A 319 -12.56 -37.77 -7.53
C LEU A 319 -12.42 -36.51 -8.38
N THR A 320 -12.75 -36.59 -9.66
CA THR A 320 -12.99 -35.41 -10.51
C THR A 320 -14.45 -35.37 -10.93
N MET A 321 -15.12 -34.24 -10.72
CA MET A 321 -16.48 -33.96 -11.19
C MET A 321 -16.45 -32.77 -12.14
N ASN A 322 -16.98 -32.98 -13.34
CA ASN A 322 -17.22 -31.90 -14.29
C ASN A 322 -18.71 -31.55 -14.24
N VAL A 323 -19.05 -30.31 -13.92
CA VAL A 323 -20.45 -29.89 -13.70
C VAL A 323 -20.64 -28.46 -14.21
N LYS A 324 -21.86 -28.07 -14.59
CA LYS A 324 -22.15 -26.65 -14.83
C LYS A 324 -22.66 -26.00 -13.55
N ASP A 325 -23.76 -26.52 -13.01
CA ASP A 325 -24.50 -25.85 -11.94
C ASP A 325 -24.80 -26.77 -10.74
N ILE A 326 -24.66 -26.25 -9.52
CA ILE A 326 -25.11 -26.90 -8.28
C ILE A 326 -25.97 -25.94 -7.46
N LEU A 327 -27.20 -26.33 -7.15
CA LEU A 327 -28.09 -25.62 -6.24
C LEU A 327 -28.24 -26.40 -4.92
N VAL A 328 -27.90 -25.77 -3.81
CA VAL A 328 -27.93 -26.34 -2.46
C VAL A 328 -29.02 -25.66 -1.65
N GLN A 329 -30.18 -26.32 -1.52
CA GLN A 329 -31.25 -25.94 -0.59
C GLN A 329 -31.18 -26.75 0.70
N GLY A 330 -30.69 -28.00 0.62
CA GLY A 330 -30.38 -28.87 1.75
C GLY A 330 -28.93 -28.73 2.18
N LYS A 331 -28.16 -29.83 2.16
CA LYS A 331 -26.74 -29.79 2.53
C LYS A 331 -25.79 -30.36 1.47
N PHE A 332 -24.72 -29.63 1.19
CA PHE A 332 -23.57 -30.13 0.43
C PHE A 332 -22.42 -30.38 1.41
N ILE A 333 -21.98 -31.63 1.54
CA ILE A 333 -21.01 -32.04 2.56
C ILE A 333 -19.82 -32.75 1.91
N MET A 334 -18.65 -32.17 2.08
CA MET A 334 -17.35 -32.71 1.68
C MET A 334 -16.38 -32.48 2.84
N GLY A 335 -16.64 -33.17 3.94
CA GLY A 335 -15.94 -33.00 5.21
C GLY A 335 -16.66 -32.08 6.19
N THR A 336 -16.14 -32.03 7.41
CA THR A 336 -16.64 -31.20 8.51
C THR A 336 -15.46 -30.64 9.32
N THR A 337 -15.71 -29.70 10.24
CA THR A 337 -14.69 -29.17 11.16
C THR A 337 -13.82 -30.26 11.82
N LYS A 338 -14.44 -31.40 12.17
CA LYS A 338 -13.77 -32.54 12.84
C LYS A 338 -13.31 -33.64 11.88
N CYS A 339 -13.65 -33.57 10.60
CA CYS A 339 -13.23 -34.55 9.60
C CYS A 339 -12.87 -33.82 8.30
N ARG A 340 -11.63 -33.35 8.23
CA ARG A 340 -10.98 -32.84 7.02
C ARG A 340 -10.56 -34.00 6.11
N TYR A 341 -10.89 -33.89 4.83
CA TYR A 341 -10.61 -34.92 3.82
C TYR A 341 -9.17 -34.84 3.33
N ASN A 342 -8.61 -36.01 3.04
CA ASN A 342 -7.24 -36.17 2.56
C ASN A 342 -7.18 -36.47 1.05
N ALA A 343 -8.30 -36.72 0.39
CA ALA A 343 -8.37 -37.02 -1.02
C ALA A 343 -8.13 -35.80 -1.92
N ASN A 344 -7.63 -36.08 -3.13
CA ASN A 344 -7.59 -35.09 -4.21
C ASN A 344 -8.96 -35.05 -4.90
N ILE A 345 -9.76 -34.01 -4.63
CA ILE A 345 -11.11 -33.85 -5.19
C ILE A 345 -11.16 -32.57 -6.03
N ASN A 346 -11.44 -32.72 -7.32
CA ASN A 346 -11.51 -31.62 -8.27
C ASN A 346 -12.94 -31.42 -8.75
N ILE A 347 -13.51 -30.23 -8.52
CA ILE A 347 -14.79 -29.81 -9.09
C ILE A 347 -14.50 -28.77 -10.17
N ILE A 348 -14.80 -29.12 -11.42
CA ILE A 348 -14.53 -28.28 -12.60
C ILE A 348 -15.87 -27.76 -13.13
N PHE A 349 -16.02 -26.43 -13.11
CA PHE A 349 -17.22 -25.74 -13.57
C PHE A 349 -17.14 -25.42 -15.06
N HIS A 350 -18.16 -25.86 -15.80
CA HIS A 350 -18.29 -25.64 -17.25
C HIS A 350 -19.43 -24.68 -17.55
N GLY A 351 -19.28 -23.84 -18.56
CA GLY A 351 -20.32 -22.91 -18.99
C GLY A 351 -19.75 -21.78 -19.82
N SER A 352 -20.52 -21.37 -20.82
CA SER A 352 -20.24 -20.18 -21.64
C SER A 352 -20.65 -18.92 -20.89
N LYS A 353 -19.98 -17.80 -21.19
CA LYS A 353 -20.31 -16.49 -20.62
C LYS A 353 -21.78 -16.13 -20.87
N THR A 354 -22.50 -15.83 -19.80
CA THR A 354 -23.91 -15.45 -19.85
C THR A 354 -24.32 -14.65 -18.62
N LYS A 355 -25.36 -13.82 -18.76
CA LYS A 355 -26.07 -13.19 -17.63
C LYS A 355 -27.34 -13.95 -17.25
N VAL A 356 -27.67 -15.03 -17.96
CA VAL A 356 -28.83 -15.87 -17.67
C VAL A 356 -28.54 -16.73 -16.46
N ASP A 357 -29.48 -16.75 -15.52
CA ASP A 357 -29.42 -17.61 -14.35
C ASP A 357 -29.80 -19.06 -14.72
N THR A 358 -28.86 -20.00 -14.61
CA THR A 358 -29.08 -21.43 -14.87
C THR A 358 -29.03 -22.28 -13.60
N ILE A 359 -28.39 -21.79 -12.52
CA ILE A 359 -28.39 -22.45 -11.21
C ILE A 359 -29.78 -22.34 -10.56
N ALA A 360 -30.28 -21.10 -10.44
CA ALA A 360 -31.62 -20.72 -9.95
C ALA A 360 -31.78 -19.19 -10.14
N PRO A 361 -33.00 -18.63 -10.13
CA PRO A 361 -33.19 -17.18 -10.21
C PRO A 361 -32.31 -16.41 -9.21
N PHE A 362 -31.63 -15.37 -9.68
CA PHE A 362 -30.65 -14.52 -8.97
C PHE A 362 -29.31 -15.18 -8.61
N TYR A 363 -29.15 -16.48 -8.84
CA TYR A 363 -27.98 -17.26 -8.44
C TYR A 363 -26.95 -17.49 -9.53
N GLY A 364 -27.16 -17.01 -10.76
CA GLY A 364 -26.16 -17.08 -11.82
C GLY A 364 -26.07 -18.42 -12.53
N SER A 365 -24.90 -18.64 -13.12
CA SER A 365 -24.54 -19.82 -13.89
C SER A 365 -23.08 -20.17 -13.63
N LYS A 366 -22.72 -21.44 -13.88
CA LYS A 366 -21.34 -21.95 -13.77
C LYS A 366 -20.82 -21.84 -12.34
N GLY A 367 -21.42 -22.61 -11.42
CA GLY A 367 -21.03 -22.50 -10.02
C GLY A 367 -21.91 -23.26 -9.03
N ILE A 368 -21.71 -22.91 -7.76
CA ILE A 368 -22.50 -23.40 -6.62
C ILE A 368 -23.28 -22.24 -6.02
N ALA A 369 -24.57 -22.45 -5.80
CA ALA A 369 -25.40 -21.56 -5.00
C ALA A 369 -26.00 -22.28 -3.79
N VAL A 370 -25.78 -21.73 -2.60
CA VAL A 370 -26.44 -22.17 -1.37
C VAL A 370 -27.55 -21.18 -1.07
N SER A 371 -28.80 -21.63 -1.20
CA SER A 371 -29.95 -20.77 -0.93
C SER A 371 -30.10 -20.47 0.55
N ALA A 372 -30.95 -19.49 0.89
CA ALA A 372 -31.38 -19.30 2.27
C ALA A 372 -31.89 -20.62 2.87
N GLY A 373 -31.45 -20.95 4.08
CA GLY A 373 -31.72 -22.22 4.76
C GLY A 373 -30.84 -23.41 4.34
N GLY A 374 -30.08 -23.27 3.24
CA GLY A 374 -29.10 -24.27 2.82
C GLY A 374 -27.81 -24.22 3.64
N PHE A 375 -27.04 -25.30 3.57
CA PHE A 375 -25.75 -25.41 4.25
C PHE A 375 -24.70 -26.07 3.36
N ILE A 376 -23.48 -25.52 3.34
CA ILE A 376 -22.33 -26.14 2.68
C ILE A 376 -21.17 -26.32 3.65
N SER A 377 -20.52 -27.48 3.61
CA SER A 377 -19.34 -27.78 4.41
C SER A 377 -18.31 -28.48 3.53
N VAL A 378 -17.15 -27.84 3.35
CA VAL A 378 -16.04 -28.35 2.54
C VAL A 378 -14.74 -28.21 3.33
N HIS A 379 -14.15 -29.34 3.70
CA HIS A 379 -13.00 -29.40 4.59
C HIS A 379 -11.92 -30.29 3.97
N GLY A 380 -10.90 -29.67 3.39
CA GLY A 380 -9.69 -30.32 2.92
C GLY A 380 -8.60 -30.38 4.01
N LYS A 381 -7.59 -31.19 3.74
CA LYS A 381 -6.38 -31.34 4.57
C LYS A 381 -5.85 -29.96 4.99
N GLN A 382 -5.59 -29.81 6.28
CA GLN A 382 -5.03 -28.57 6.83
C GLN A 382 -3.52 -28.54 6.60
N TYR A 383 -3.08 -27.59 5.79
CA TYR A 383 -1.67 -27.21 5.69
C TYR A 383 -1.45 -25.97 6.54
N HIS A 384 -0.56 -26.06 7.51
CA HIS A 384 -0.33 -25.05 8.52
C HIS A 384 1.18 -24.84 8.75
N ASN A 385 1.67 -23.60 8.76
CA ASN A 385 0.95 -22.37 8.39
C ASN A 385 0.58 -22.34 6.88
N SER A 386 -0.49 -21.64 6.51
CA SER A 386 -0.85 -21.46 5.09
C SER A 386 0.09 -20.52 4.35
N TRP A 387 0.72 -19.60 5.09
CA TRP A 387 1.82 -18.76 4.66
C TRP A 387 2.71 -18.43 5.86
N THR A 388 3.92 -17.99 5.59
CA THR A 388 4.96 -17.62 6.55
C THR A 388 5.86 -16.55 5.90
N LYS A 389 6.99 -16.23 6.49
CA LYS A 389 7.97 -15.29 5.95
C LYS A 389 9.33 -15.97 5.77
N LEU A 390 10.17 -15.40 4.91
CA LEU A 390 11.57 -15.81 4.80
C LEU A 390 12.30 -15.60 6.14
N ALA A 391 13.11 -16.58 6.54
CA ALA A 391 14.01 -16.49 7.68
C ALA A 391 15.41 -15.97 7.31
N SER A 392 15.69 -15.85 6.01
CA SER A 392 16.91 -15.25 5.46
C SER A 392 16.68 -14.83 4.02
N THR A 393 17.38 -13.78 3.58
CA THR A 393 17.42 -13.36 2.18
C THR A 393 17.78 -14.51 1.23
N VAL A 394 17.07 -14.55 0.11
CA VAL A 394 17.24 -15.52 -0.98
C VAL A 394 17.80 -14.79 -2.19
N TRP A 395 18.84 -15.35 -2.81
CA TRP A 395 19.50 -14.77 -3.97
C TRP A 395 19.07 -15.48 -5.26
N SER A 396 19.11 -14.75 -6.38
CA SER A 396 18.93 -15.33 -7.71
C SER A 396 19.84 -16.55 -7.91
N GLY A 397 19.27 -17.63 -8.42
CA GLY A 397 19.93 -18.90 -8.66
C GLY A 397 19.88 -19.88 -7.48
N ASP A 398 19.45 -19.45 -6.29
CA ASP A 398 19.24 -20.35 -5.15
C ASP A 398 18.11 -21.35 -5.45
N ARG A 399 18.17 -22.51 -4.79
CA ARG A 399 17.11 -23.53 -4.85
C ARG A 399 16.50 -23.83 -3.50
N ILE A 400 17.12 -23.36 -2.42
CA ILE A 400 16.72 -23.66 -1.06
C ILE A 400 16.39 -22.35 -0.36
N ILE A 401 15.23 -22.32 0.28
CA ILE A 401 14.82 -21.24 1.16
C ILE A 401 14.67 -21.75 2.58
N TYR A 402 14.76 -20.81 3.54
CA TYR A 402 14.50 -21.05 4.94
C TYR A 402 13.31 -20.17 5.35
N VAL A 403 12.31 -20.77 5.99
CA VAL A 403 11.12 -20.05 6.48
C VAL A 403 11.13 -19.91 8.00
N GLN A 404 10.38 -18.93 8.52
CA GLN A 404 10.39 -18.63 9.96
C GLN A 404 9.55 -19.61 10.77
N ASP A 405 8.39 -20.01 10.27
CA ASP A 405 7.42 -20.80 11.03
C ASP A 405 7.53 -22.29 10.72
N ASN A 406 6.99 -23.12 11.61
CA ASN A 406 6.83 -24.54 11.33
C ASN A 406 5.77 -24.74 10.25
N ILE A 407 6.04 -25.68 9.34
CA ILE A 407 5.17 -26.01 8.21
C ILE A 407 5.03 -27.53 8.08
N ASN A 408 3.89 -27.97 7.55
CA ASN A 408 3.61 -29.37 7.19
C ASN A 408 3.36 -29.54 5.67
N TRP A 409 3.99 -28.71 4.85
CA TRP A 409 3.88 -28.73 3.38
C TRP A 409 4.50 -29.99 2.79
N GLU A 410 4.12 -30.33 1.56
CA GLU A 410 4.43 -31.61 0.90
C GLU A 410 5.18 -31.42 -0.42
N VAL A 411 6.03 -32.39 -0.75
CA VAL A 411 6.72 -32.45 -2.05
C VAL A 411 5.71 -32.45 -3.20
N GLY A 412 6.03 -31.71 -4.26
CA GLY A 412 5.19 -31.53 -5.45
C GLY A 412 4.19 -30.37 -5.36
N GLN A 413 4.00 -29.76 -4.18
CA GLN A 413 3.12 -28.60 -4.03
C GLN A 413 3.74 -27.32 -4.58
N GLN A 414 2.88 -26.37 -4.96
CA GLN A 414 3.25 -25.04 -5.42
C GLN A 414 3.28 -24.03 -4.26
N VAL A 415 4.34 -23.24 -4.22
CA VAL A 415 4.61 -22.21 -3.22
C VAL A 415 4.83 -20.88 -3.93
N LEU A 416 4.19 -19.83 -3.43
CA LEU A 416 4.46 -18.44 -3.78
C LEU A 416 5.60 -17.90 -2.91
N ILE A 417 6.52 -17.14 -3.50
CA ILE A 417 7.35 -16.16 -2.81
C ILE A 417 6.96 -14.78 -3.35
N THR A 418 6.58 -13.87 -2.45
CA THR A 418 6.16 -12.52 -2.84
C THR A 418 7.33 -11.65 -3.28
N THR A 419 7.02 -10.60 -4.04
CA THR A 419 8.00 -9.64 -4.52
C THR A 419 8.72 -8.92 -3.38
N SER A 420 9.95 -8.49 -3.62
CA SER A 420 10.66 -7.51 -2.79
C SER A 420 10.88 -6.19 -3.52
N GLN A 421 10.11 -5.96 -4.60
CA GLN A 421 10.11 -4.73 -5.38
C GLN A 421 8.99 -3.79 -4.95
N PHE A 422 9.23 -2.50 -5.08
CA PHE A 422 8.24 -1.47 -4.80
C PHE A 422 7.05 -1.51 -5.78
N LYS A 423 7.34 -1.55 -7.08
CA LYS A 423 6.33 -1.42 -8.14
C LYS A 423 5.91 -2.77 -8.69
N ASP A 424 5.17 -3.54 -7.89
CA ASP A 424 4.84 -4.94 -8.16
C ASP A 424 4.15 -5.21 -9.52
N GLU A 425 3.24 -4.34 -9.95
CA GLU A 425 2.51 -4.49 -11.22
C GLU A 425 3.41 -4.18 -12.44
N ILE A 426 4.42 -3.32 -12.26
CA ILE A 426 5.30 -2.85 -13.35
C ILE A 426 6.53 -3.75 -13.51
N ASP A 427 7.13 -4.18 -12.39
CA ASP A 427 8.27 -5.12 -12.34
C ASP A 427 7.91 -6.27 -11.40
N ASN A 428 7.03 -7.16 -11.88
CA ASN A 428 6.54 -8.30 -11.12
C ASN A 428 7.66 -9.31 -10.90
N GLN A 429 8.04 -9.50 -9.63
CA GLN A 429 9.02 -10.48 -9.19
C GLN A 429 8.44 -11.51 -8.21
N ASN A 430 7.10 -11.66 -8.18
CA ASN A 430 6.48 -12.79 -7.48
C ASN A 430 6.83 -14.11 -8.19
N GLU A 431 7.20 -15.14 -7.43
CA GLU A 431 7.57 -16.45 -7.99
C GLU A 431 6.67 -17.57 -7.47
N VAL A 432 6.21 -18.42 -8.37
CA VAL A 432 5.54 -19.68 -8.02
C VAL A 432 6.45 -20.85 -8.37
N LEU A 433 6.85 -21.61 -7.36
CA LEU A 433 7.83 -22.69 -7.44
C LEU A 433 7.25 -24.01 -6.91
N THR A 434 7.77 -25.13 -7.40
CA THR A 434 7.35 -26.47 -6.95
C THR A 434 8.35 -27.07 -6.00
N ILE A 435 7.87 -27.52 -4.82
CA ILE A 435 8.67 -28.17 -3.79
C ILE A 435 9.24 -29.50 -4.32
N LYS A 436 10.56 -29.65 -4.26
CA LYS A 436 11.30 -30.87 -4.57
C LYS A 436 11.59 -31.69 -3.32
N SER A 437 12.03 -31.05 -2.25
CA SER A 437 12.29 -31.68 -0.96
C SER A 437 12.09 -30.69 0.18
N ILE A 438 11.80 -31.21 1.38
CA ILE A 438 11.55 -30.43 2.59
C ILE A 438 12.17 -31.13 3.79
N LEU A 439 12.87 -30.36 4.64
CA LEU A 439 13.42 -30.81 5.91
C LEU A 439 13.24 -29.71 6.96
N GLY A 440 12.28 -29.91 7.87
CA GLY A 440 11.93 -28.90 8.86
C GLY A 440 11.45 -27.60 8.19
N LYS A 441 12.22 -26.52 8.36
CA LYS A 441 11.94 -25.18 7.80
C LYS A 441 12.72 -24.87 6.51
N ALA A 442 13.46 -25.85 5.99
CA ALA A 442 14.20 -25.72 4.74
C ALA A 442 13.43 -26.38 3.60
N ILE A 443 13.25 -25.65 2.50
CA ILE A 443 12.48 -26.09 1.33
C ILE A 443 13.39 -25.99 0.11
N GLU A 444 13.58 -27.09 -0.62
CA GLU A 444 14.23 -27.11 -1.93
C GLU A 444 13.18 -27.07 -3.04
N PHE A 445 13.41 -26.27 -4.08
CA PHE A 445 12.58 -26.21 -5.27
C PHE A 445 13.16 -27.00 -6.46
N THR A 446 12.28 -27.40 -7.36
CA THR A 446 12.63 -28.14 -8.59
C THR A 446 13.42 -27.28 -9.58
N THR A 447 13.13 -25.99 -9.65
CA THR A 447 13.81 -24.97 -10.47
C THR A 447 14.58 -23.99 -9.59
N PRO A 448 15.63 -23.32 -10.10
CA PRO A 448 16.25 -22.22 -9.37
C PRO A 448 15.30 -21.03 -9.29
N ILE A 449 15.41 -20.29 -8.20
CA ILE A 449 14.72 -19.03 -7.93
C ILE A 449 15.32 -17.97 -8.84
N LYS A 450 14.49 -17.21 -9.55
CA LYS A 450 14.95 -16.25 -10.56
C LYS A 450 15.37 -14.93 -9.93
N PHE A 451 14.61 -14.46 -8.96
CA PHE A 451 14.73 -13.13 -8.40
C PHE A 451 15.35 -13.14 -7.00
N TYR A 452 15.68 -11.94 -6.55
CA TYR A 452 16.10 -11.69 -5.18
C TYR A 452 14.87 -11.47 -4.32
N HIS A 453 14.79 -12.20 -3.21
CA HIS A 453 13.73 -12.01 -2.22
C HIS A 453 14.35 -11.68 -0.86
N TYR A 454 13.96 -10.53 -0.32
CA TYR A 454 14.51 -10.00 0.90
C TYR A 454 13.95 -10.74 2.12
N GLY A 455 14.84 -11.12 3.03
CA GLY A 455 14.51 -11.75 4.31
C GLY A 455 15.44 -11.20 5.39
N GLY A 456 15.39 -9.88 5.60
CA GLY A 456 16.21 -9.13 6.55
C GLY A 456 15.52 -8.92 7.90
N LYS A 457 16.17 -8.25 8.84
CA LYS A 457 15.61 -8.01 10.19
C LYS A 457 14.46 -7.01 10.15
N GLU A 458 14.54 -6.09 9.20
CA GLU A 458 13.63 -4.99 8.92
C GLU A 458 12.27 -5.53 8.48
N TYR A 459 12.28 -6.33 7.40
CA TYR A 459 11.10 -6.98 6.84
C TYR A 459 11.52 -8.17 5.98
N GLN A 460 10.53 -9.01 5.63
CA GLN A 460 10.75 -10.25 4.91
C GLN A 460 9.60 -10.50 3.94
N ALA A 461 9.93 -11.00 2.76
CA ALA A 461 8.95 -11.47 1.80
C ALA A 461 8.16 -12.65 2.38
N GLU A 462 6.85 -12.64 2.12
CA GLU A 462 5.94 -13.73 2.44
C GLU A 462 6.17 -14.92 1.51
N VAL A 463 6.04 -16.12 2.11
CA VAL A 463 6.10 -17.41 1.43
C VAL A 463 4.79 -18.13 1.71
N ALA A 464 4.02 -18.49 0.68
CA ALA A 464 2.67 -19.01 0.84
C ALA A 464 2.44 -20.32 0.08
N LEU A 465 1.78 -21.28 0.71
CA LEU A 465 1.39 -22.52 0.04
C LEU A 465 0.13 -22.29 -0.79
N LEU A 466 0.23 -22.49 -2.11
CA LEU A 466 -0.90 -22.33 -3.03
C LEU A 466 -1.71 -23.62 -3.21
N SER A 467 -1.06 -24.78 -3.16
CA SER A 467 -1.75 -26.06 -3.44
C SER A 467 -2.68 -26.49 -2.31
N ARG A 468 -3.85 -27.01 -2.67
CA ARG A 468 -4.74 -27.80 -1.80
C ARG A 468 -5.19 -29.07 -2.52
N ARG A 469 -5.69 -30.06 -1.75
CA ARG A 469 -6.17 -31.33 -2.32
C ARG A 469 -7.60 -31.24 -2.84
N ILE A 470 -8.42 -30.35 -2.28
CA ILE A 470 -9.75 -30.04 -2.81
C ILE A 470 -9.66 -28.77 -3.64
N ILE A 471 -10.02 -28.86 -4.93
CA ILE A 471 -9.93 -27.76 -5.89
C ILE A 471 -11.29 -27.50 -6.52
N PHE A 472 -11.75 -26.27 -6.42
CA PHE A 472 -12.88 -25.73 -7.19
C PHE A 472 -12.32 -24.84 -8.30
N GLN A 473 -12.65 -25.11 -9.56
CA GLN A 473 -12.09 -24.33 -10.65
C GLN A 473 -13.01 -24.17 -11.86
N GLY A 474 -12.85 -23.06 -12.58
CA GLY A 474 -13.36 -22.96 -13.95
C GLY A 474 -12.58 -23.86 -14.91
N ASN A 475 -13.25 -24.34 -15.95
CA ASN A 475 -12.59 -24.99 -17.09
C ASN A 475 -11.65 -24.04 -17.85
N ASP A 476 -10.78 -24.58 -18.72
CA ASP A 476 -9.75 -23.79 -19.41
C ASP A 476 -10.32 -22.71 -20.34
N GLU A 477 -11.51 -22.91 -20.89
CA GLU A 477 -12.21 -21.92 -21.70
C GLU A 477 -12.58 -20.64 -20.90
N SER A 478 -12.51 -20.67 -19.56
CA SER A 478 -12.77 -19.50 -18.70
C SER A 478 -11.81 -18.34 -18.97
N ASP A 479 -10.58 -18.64 -19.41
CA ASP A 479 -9.53 -17.64 -19.67
C ASP A 479 -9.91 -16.69 -20.82
N GLN A 480 -10.64 -17.19 -21.83
CA GLN A 480 -10.97 -16.42 -23.04
C GLN A 480 -11.83 -15.19 -22.73
N ASP A 481 -12.76 -15.34 -21.79
CA ASP A 481 -13.80 -14.34 -21.51
C ASP A 481 -13.74 -13.76 -20.09
N SER A 482 -12.73 -14.17 -19.29
CA SER A 482 -12.64 -13.89 -17.85
C SER A 482 -13.90 -14.34 -17.09
N PHE A 483 -14.42 -15.52 -17.43
CA PHE A 483 -15.68 -16.06 -16.94
C PHE A 483 -15.47 -17.41 -16.24
N GLY A 484 -15.03 -17.35 -14.99
CA GLY A 484 -14.76 -18.51 -14.14
C GLY A 484 -15.99 -19.09 -13.46
N GLY A 485 -15.75 -20.10 -12.61
CA GLY A 485 -16.78 -20.58 -11.69
C GLY A 485 -17.04 -19.61 -10.53
N HIS A 486 -18.15 -19.75 -9.81
CA HIS A 486 -18.39 -18.97 -8.59
C HIS A 486 -19.06 -19.80 -7.49
N VAL A 487 -18.95 -19.34 -6.24
CA VAL A 487 -19.69 -19.91 -5.08
C VAL A 487 -20.40 -18.78 -4.36
N LEU A 488 -21.73 -18.88 -4.27
CA LEU A 488 -22.58 -17.90 -3.59
C LEU A 488 -23.33 -18.57 -2.44
N VAL A 489 -23.25 -18.00 -1.24
CA VAL A 489 -23.84 -18.54 -0.01
C VAL A 489 -24.78 -17.53 0.63
N SER A 490 -26.09 -17.74 0.48
CA SER A 490 -27.14 -17.01 1.21
C SER A 490 -27.66 -17.76 2.44
N GLY A 491 -27.20 -19.00 2.63
CA GLY A 491 -27.38 -19.77 3.86
C GLY A 491 -26.15 -19.70 4.76
N GLU A 492 -25.73 -20.84 5.29
CA GLU A 492 -24.51 -20.95 6.10
C GLU A 492 -23.46 -21.80 5.36
N GLY A 493 -22.17 -21.49 5.56
CA GLY A 493 -21.07 -22.11 4.83
C GLY A 493 -19.79 -22.25 5.63
N GLN A 494 -19.18 -23.43 5.58
CA GLN A 494 -17.88 -23.72 6.18
C GLN A 494 -16.92 -24.18 5.10
N PHE A 495 -15.88 -23.39 4.84
CA PHE A 495 -14.85 -23.70 3.85
C PHE A 495 -13.50 -23.74 4.53
N ALA A 496 -12.83 -24.88 4.47
CA ALA A 496 -11.54 -25.06 5.11
C ALA A 496 -10.56 -25.81 4.21
N GLY A 497 -9.37 -25.25 3.94
CA GLY A 497 -8.30 -25.97 3.23
C GLY A 497 -8.62 -26.31 1.76
N ILE A 498 -9.37 -25.47 1.07
CA ILE A 498 -9.69 -25.64 -0.36
C ILE A 498 -8.96 -24.61 -1.23
N GLN A 499 -8.67 -24.98 -2.47
CA GLN A 499 -8.12 -24.08 -3.48
C GLN A 499 -9.21 -23.73 -4.49
N LEU A 500 -9.32 -22.45 -4.81
CA LEU A 500 -10.20 -21.89 -5.82
C LEU A 500 -9.33 -21.29 -6.94
N LYS A 501 -9.51 -21.76 -8.17
CA LYS A 501 -8.65 -21.38 -9.30
C LYS A 501 -9.48 -21.06 -10.54
N LYS A 502 -9.14 -20.00 -11.29
CA LYS A 502 -9.95 -19.59 -12.47
C LYS A 502 -11.43 -19.40 -12.09
N MET A 503 -11.66 -18.75 -10.95
CA MET A 503 -12.98 -18.47 -10.39
C MET A 503 -13.27 -16.96 -10.51
N GLY A 504 -14.50 -16.55 -10.19
CA GLY A 504 -14.98 -15.19 -10.40
C GLY A 504 -15.36 -14.91 -11.86
N GLN A 505 -16.30 -14.01 -12.08
CA GLN A 505 -16.77 -13.62 -13.42
C GLN A 505 -16.66 -12.10 -13.56
N ARG A 506 -15.68 -11.63 -14.33
CA ARG A 506 -15.33 -10.20 -14.41
C ARG A 506 -16.53 -9.34 -14.77
N ASN A 507 -16.78 -8.29 -13.99
CA ASN A 507 -17.91 -7.35 -14.14
C ASN A 507 -19.30 -8.00 -14.13
N VAL A 508 -19.43 -9.21 -13.57
CA VAL A 508 -20.72 -9.80 -13.24
C VAL A 508 -20.87 -9.72 -11.72
N LYS A 509 -21.58 -8.68 -11.25
CA LYS A 509 -21.84 -8.46 -9.81
C LYS A 509 -22.35 -9.75 -9.14
N ALA A 510 -21.91 -9.98 -7.91
CA ALA A 510 -22.25 -11.15 -7.09
C ALA A 510 -21.73 -12.52 -7.58
N ARG A 511 -20.75 -12.58 -8.50
CA ARG A 511 -20.18 -13.84 -9.03
C ARG A 511 -18.68 -13.93 -8.73
N TYR A 512 -18.37 -14.29 -7.48
CA TYR A 512 -17.00 -14.31 -6.94
C TYR A 512 -16.58 -15.73 -6.51
N PRO A 513 -15.27 -16.02 -6.31
CA PRO A 513 -14.80 -17.33 -5.90
C PRO A 513 -15.48 -17.88 -4.64
N LEU A 514 -15.52 -17.09 -3.55
CA LEU A 514 -16.31 -17.38 -2.36
C LEU A 514 -17.06 -16.11 -1.91
N HIS A 515 -18.38 -16.14 -1.99
CA HIS A 515 -19.26 -15.00 -1.74
C HIS A 515 -20.34 -15.35 -0.72
N PHE A 516 -20.29 -14.78 0.48
CA PHE A 516 -21.43 -14.77 1.41
C PHE A 516 -22.35 -13.60 1.08
N HIS A 517 -23.57 -13.91 0.68
CA HIS A 517 -24.52 -12.98 0.05
C HIS A 517 -25.81 -12.90 0.84
N LEU A 518 -26.02 -11.77 1.53
CA LEU A 518 -27.22 -11.45 2.31
C LEU A 518 -27.53 -12.54 3.36
N ALA A 519 -26.49 -13.11 3.97
CA ALA A 519 -26.64 -14.18 4.96
C ALA A 519 -26.97 -13.65 6.37
N ASN A 520 -27.04 -12.31 6.53
CA ASN A 520 -27.34 -11.64 7.79
C ASN A 520 -26.31 -12.06 8.87
N VAL A 521 -26.72 -12.32 10.11
CA VAL A 521 -25.81 -12.77 11.17
C VAL A 521 -25.61 -14.29 11.08
N VAL A 522 -24.44 -14.70 10.62
CA VAL A 522 -24.06 -16.12 10.59
C VAL A 522 -23.53 -16.59 11.95
N GLN A 523 -23.79 -17.85 12.31
CA GLN A 523 -23.35 -18.42 13.60
C GLN A 523 -22.40 -19.60 13.43
N LYS A 524 -22.41 -20.24 12.25
CA LYS A 524 -21.66 -21.47 11.98
C LYS A 524 -20.77 -21.33 10.76
N SER A 525 -20.58 -20.12 10.23
CA SER A 525 -19.85 -19.89 8.99
C SER A 525 -18.44 -19.40 9.21
N TYR A 526 -17.53 -19.90 8.38
CA TYR A 526 -16.15 -19.43 8.33
C TYR A 526 -15.47 -19.86 7.01
N ILE A 527 -14.40 -19.14 6.68
CA ILE A 527 -13.47 -19.48 5.61
C ILE A 527 -12.08 -19.56 6.22
N SER A 528 -11.46 -20.74 6.21
CA SER A 528 -10.13 -20.95 6.80
C SER A 528 -9.16 -21.72 5.93
N ASP A 529 -7.87 -21.40 6.00
CA ASP A 529 -6.80 -22.16 5.32
C ASP A 529 -6.99 -22.28 3.78
N CYS A 530 -7.87 -21.48 3.18
CA CYS A 530 -8.23 -21.55 1.77
C CYS A 530 -7.24 -20.77 0.90
N VAL A 531 -7.26 -21.05 -0.40
CA VAL A 531 -6.45 -20.35 -1.40
C VAL A 531 -7.33 -19.90 -2.56
N VAL A 532 -7.21 -18.64 -2.98
CA VAL A 532 -7.74 -18.17 -4.27
C VAL A 532 -6.57 -17.80 -5.17
N THR A 533 -6.54 -18.33 -6.40
CA THR A 533 -5.48 -18.04 -7.38
C THR A 533 -6.05 -17.82 -8.77
N LYS A 534 -5.46 -16.89 -9.55
CA LYS A 534 -5.87 -16.62 -10.93
C LYS A 534 -7.38 -16.32 -11.00
N SER A 535 -7.85 -15.45 -10.09
CA SER A 535 -9.27 -15.07 -10.04
C SER A 535 -9.54 -13.95 -11.03
N TYR A 536 -10.64 -14.09 -11.78
CA TYR A 536 -11.07 -13.07 -12.73
C TYR A 536 -11.90 -11.96 -12.06
N TYR A 537 -12.42 -12.20 -10.85
CA TYR A 537 -13.13 -11.16 -10.10
C TYR A 537 -13.20 -11.45 -8.60
N ARG A 538 -12.49 -10.66 -7.80
CA ARG A 538 -12.42 -10.71 -6.32
C ARG A 538 -11.86 -12.03 -5.77
N CYS A 539 -11.89 -12.20 -4.45
CA CYS A 539 -11.48 -13.43 -3.77
C CYS A 539 -12.56 -13.91 -2.79
N TYR A 540 -12.65 -13.22 -1.65
CA TYR A 540 -13.52 -13.54 -0.53
C TYR A 540 -14.42 -12.34 -0.28
N THR A 541 -15.72 -12.51 -0.51
CA THR A 541 -16.69 -11.43 -0.44
C THR A 541 -17.68 -11.63 0.69
N ILE A 542 -17.85 -10.59 1.48
CA ILE A 542 -18.86 -10.47 2.54
C ILE A 542 -19.84 -9.39 2.11
N HIS A 543 -21.07 -9.78 1.83
CA HIS A 543 -22.14 -8.87 1.40
C HIS A 543 -23.37 -9.05 2.29
N GLY A 544 -23.81 -8.01 2.99
CA GLY A 544 -24.94 -8.07 3.92
C GLY A 544 -24.83 -9.18 4.96
N THR A 545 -23.60 -9.51 5.36
CA THR A 545 -23.27 -10.65 6.22
C THR A 545 -22.40 -10.19 7.39
N ASN A 546 -22.72 -10.66 8.60
CA ASN A 546 -22.10 -10.25 9.86
C ASN A 546 -21.65 -11.47 10.66
N ASN A 547 -20.67 -11.28 11.55
CA ASN A 547 -20.12 -12.34 12.42
C ASN A 547 -19.44 -13.50 11.66
N LEU A 548 -18.98 -13.27 10.43
CA LEU A 548 -18.21 -14.23 9.64
C LEU A 548 -16.72 -14.18 10.01
N THR A 549 -16.06 -15.34 10.05
CA THR A 549 -14.60 -15.42 10.24
C THR A 549 -13.89 -15.83 8.95
N LEU A 550 -12.98 -14.99 8.47
CA LEU A 550 -12.01 -15.28 7.40
C LEU A 550 -10.61 -15.34 8.03
N THR A 551 -10.01 -16.52 8.10
CA THR A 551 -8.71 -16.69 8.74
C THR A 551 -7.71 -17.58 8.02
N ARG A 552 -6.42 -17.23 8.03
CA ARG A 552 -5.33 -18.04 7.43
C ARG A 552 -5.52 -18.32 5.94
N ASN A 553 -6.25 -17.47 5.23
CA ASN A 553 -6.47 -17.63 3.80
C ASN A 553 -5.36 -16.94 2.99
N VAL A 554 -5.13 -17.40 1.76
CA VAL A 554 -4.17 -16.81 0.82
C VAL A 554 -4.91 -16.45 -0.46
N ALA A 555 -4.66 -15.27 -1.01
CA ALA A 555 -5.07 -14.92 -2.36
C ALA A 555 -3.87 -14.40 -3.15
N PHE A 556 -3.73 -14.87 -4.39
CA PHE A 556 -2.61 -14.50 -5.26
C PHE A 556 -3.05 -14.38 -6.72
N ASP A 557 -2.66 -13.28 -7.38
CA ASP A 557 -2.94 -13.03 -8.81
C ASP A 557 -4.45 -12.98 -9.09
N VAL A 558 -5.05 -11.85 -8.74
CA VAL A 558 -6.51 -11.68 -8.66
C VAL A 558 -6.94 -10.31 -9.18
N ASN A 559 -8.06 -10.27 -9.90
CA ASN A 559 -8.59 -9.02 -10.47
C ASN A 559 -9.69 -8.43 -9.60
N GLY A 560 -9.64 -7.11 -9.34
CA GLY A 560 -10.58 -6.39 -8.47
C GLY A 560 -10.30 -6.61 -6.98
N HIS A 561 -10.98 -5.86 -6.12
CA HIS A 561 -10.76 -5.93 -4.66
C HIS A 561 -10.94 -7.36 -4.12
N CYS A 562 -9.96 -7.83 -3.35
CA CYS A 562 -9.80 -9.25 -3.05
C CYS A 562 -10.59 -9.72 -1.82
N TYR A 563 -10.23 -9.25 -0.61
CA TYR A 563 -11.01 -9.41 0.62
C TYR A 563 -11.97 -8.24 0.72
N TYR A 564 -13.24 -8.46 0.36
CA TYR A 564 -14.16 -7.38 -0.01
C TYR A 564 -15.41 -7.37 0.88
N LEU A 565 -15.62 -6.26 1.59
CA LEU A 565 -16.90 -5.91 2.23
C LEU A 565 -17.66 -4.97 1.29
N GLU A 566 -18.93 -5.28 1.05
CA GLU A 566 -19.64 -4.74 -0.13
C GLU A 566 -20.42 -3.44 0.15
N ASP A 567 -21.43 -3.49 1.01
CA ASP A 567 -22.44 -2.40 1.08
C ASP A 567 -22.21 -1.38 2.20
N GLY A 568 -21.31 -1.67 3.14
CA GLY A 568 -21.04 -0.81 4.30
C GLY A 568 -21.88 -1.14 5.54
N VAL A 569 -22.67 -2.22 5.49
CA VAL A 569 -23.44 -2.72 6.64
C VAL A 569 -22.79 -3.92 7.34
N GLU A 570 -21.72 -4.45 6.75
CA GLU A 570 -21.02 -5.64 7.23
C GLU A 570 -20.16 -5.32 8.46
N MET A 571 -20.54 -5.84 9.62
CA MET A 571 -19.93 -5.61 10.93
C MET A 571 -19.66 -6.92 11.66
N ASP A 572 -18.82 -6.82 12.71
CA ASP A 572 -18.47 -7.92 13.61
C ASP A 572 -17.80 -9.12 12.92
N ASN A 573 -17.33 -8.94 11.68
CA ASN A 573 -16.54 -9.94 10.99
C ASN A 573 -15.11 -9.94 11.52
N THR A 574 -14.45 -11.10 11.43
CA THR A 574 -13.05 -11.25 11.80
C THR A 574 -12.23 -11.64 10.58
N LEU A 575 -11.30 -10.78 10.18
CA LEU A 575 -10.32 -11.03 9.14
C LEU A 575 -8.95 -11.17 9.82
N SER A 576 -8.44 -12.40 9.94
CA SER A 576 -7.19 -12.64 10.66
C SER A 576 -6.18 -13.54 9.94
N TYR A 577 -4.91 -13.18 9.98
CA TYR A 577 -3.81 -13.99 9.45
C TYR A 577 -3.96 -14.32 7.95
N ASN A 578 -4.62 -13.46 7.18
CA ASN A 578 -4.80 -13.66 5.75
C ASN A 578 -3.67 -12.98 4.95
N LEU A 579 -3.38 -13.50 3.76
CA LEU A 579 -2.44 -12.90 2.81
C LEU A 579 -3.17 -12.55 1.50
N ALA A 580 -3.04 -11.30 1.06
CA ALA A 580 -3.37 -10.88 -0.30
C ALA A 580 -2.08 -10.50 -1.05
N ALA A 581 -1.83 -11.09 -2.21
CA ALA A 581 -0.63 -10.81 -3.01
C ALA A 581 -0.99 -10.61 -4.49
N PHE A 582 -0.37 -9.63 -5.15
CA PHE A 582 -0.49 -9.37 -6.59
C PHE A 582 -1.97 -9.19 -7.02
N VAL A 583 -2.58 -8.09 -6.57
CA VAL A 583 -3.97 -7.72 -6.88
C VAL A 583 -3.99 -6.69 -8.01
N HIS A 584 -4.82 -6.93 -9.02
CA HIS A 584 -4.93 -6.09 -10.22
C HIS A 584 -6.18 -5.20 -10.17
N THR A 585 -6.02 -3.94 -10.59
CA THR A 585 -7.15 -3.03 -10.82
C THR A 585 -7.99 -3.49 -12.02
N ILE A 586 -9.26 -3.07 -12.04
CA ILE A 586 -10.10 -3.27 -13.23
C ILE A 586 -10.00 -2.02 -14.10
N GLY A 587 -9.32 -2.17 -15.23
CA GLY A 587 -9.02 -1.05 -16.13
C GLY A 587 -7.78 -0.30 -15.66
N GLU A 588 -7.61 0.91 -16.20
CA GLU A 588 -6.50 1.79 -15.81
C GLU A 588 -6.55 2.08 -14.31
N PRO A 589 -5.44 1.92 -13.57
CA PRO A 589 -5.39 2.25 -12.17
C PRO A 589 -5.73 3.73 -11.94
N ALA A 590 -6.57 3.99 -10.95
CA ALA A 590 -6.92 5.35 -10.58
C ALA A 590 -5.66 6.15 -10.21
N ALA A 591 -5.39 7.19 -10.99
CA ALA A 591 -4.23 8.05 -10.86
C ALA A 591 -4.67 9.47 -10.47
N GLY A 592 -3.76 10.44 -10.54
CA GLY A 592 -4.08 11.84 -10.29
C GLY A 592 -2.85 12.68 -9.94
N GLY A 593 -2.77 13.90 -10.45
CA GLY A 593 -1.64 14.81 -10.19
C GLY A 593 -1.69 15.52 -8.84
N ALA A 594 -2.81 15.42 -8.10
CA ALA A 594 -3.05 16.15 -6.87
C ALA A 594 -3.89 15.34 -5.88
N GLN A 595 -4.13 15.91 -4.69
CA GLN A 595 -4.92 15.31 -3.61
C GLN A 595 -6.41 15.11 -3.96
N THR A 596 -6.91 15.72 -5.03
CA THR A 596 -8.30 15.58 -5.50
C THR A 596 -8.60 14.20 -6.07
N GLY A 597 -7.57 13.41 -6.38
CA GLY A 597 -7.70 12.10 -7.01
C GLY A 597 -8.42 12.17 -8.36
N GLU A 598 -9.09 11.08 -8.71
CA GLU A 598 -9.88 10.92 -9.92
C GLU A 598 -11.26 10.35 -9.59
N THR A 599 -12.24 10.67 -10.43
CA THR A 599 -13.63 10.22 -10.25
C THR A 599 -14.00 9.20 -11.31
N TYR A 600 -14.51 8.06 -10.85
CA TYR A 600 -14.95 6.92 -11.66
C TYR A 600 -16.44 6.69 -11.45
N TYR A 601 -17.14 6.35 -12.54
CA TYR A 601 -18.56 6.07 -12.56
C TYR A 601 -18.80 4.61 -12.89
N GLU A 602 -19.79 4.00 -12.25
CA GLU A 602 -20.26 2.67 -12.59
C GLU A 602 -20.65 2.60 -14.08
N ASN A 603 -20.12 1.58 -14.75
CA ASN A 603 -20.47 1.25 -16.12
C ASN A 603 -20.29 -0.25 -16.38
N GLU A 604 -20.62 -0.71 -17.58
CA GLU A 604 -20.57 -2.14 -17.95
C GLU A 604 -19.16 -2.77 -17.83
N ASN A 605 -18.10 -1.98 -17.99
CA ASN A 605 -16.71 -2.42 -17.94
C ASN A 605 -16.05 -2.17 -16.57
N LEU A 606 -16.75 -1.47 -15.68
CA LEU A 606 -16.32 -1.19 -14.31
C LEU A 606 -17.57 -1.12 -13.42
N THR A 607 -18.13 -2.29 -13.12
CA THR A 607 -19.43 -2.37 -12.43
C THR A 607 -19.37 -1.93 -10.98
N GLN A 608 -18.18 -1.89 -10.39
CA GLN A 608 -17.89 -1.25 -9.12
C GLN A 608 -16.76 -0.25 -9.38
N PRO A 609 -17.02 1.07 -9.46
CA PRO A 609 -16.01 2.08 -9.78
C PRO A 609 -14.82 2.07 -8.84
N ALA A 610 -14.97 1.61 -7.59
CA ALA A 610 -13.84 1.47 -6.67
C ALA A 610 -12.81 0.40 -7.08
N ASP A 611 -13.15 -0.53 -7.99
CA ASP A 611 -12.18 -1.50 -8.51
C ASP A 611 -11.11 -0.85 -9.42
N SER A 612 -11.23 0.45 -9.77
CA SER A 612 -10.12 1.23 -10.36
C SER A 612 -8.97 1.45 -9.37
N ALA A 613 -9.23 1.29 -8.07
CA ALA A 613 -8.27 1.35 -6.98
C ALA A 613 -8.20 0.02 -6.22
N ALA A 614 -8.32 -1.11 -6.93
CA ALA A 614 -8.37 -2.45 -6.34
C ALA A 614 -7.16 -2.76 -5.44
N GLY A 615 -7.44 -3.34 -4.28
CA GLY A 615 -6.46 -3.69 -3.26
C GLY A 615 -6.72 -5.03 -2.57
N GLY A 616 -5.81 -5.37 -1.66
CA GLY A 616 -5.88 -6.61 -0.88
C GLY A 616 -7.13 -6.69 -0.02
N PHE A 617 -7.34 -5.69 0.84
CA PHE A 617 -8.45 -5.63 1.79
C PHE A 617 -9.26 -4.36 1.58
N TYR A 618 -10.51 -4.51 1.14
CA TYR A 618 -11.44 -3.41 0.89
C TYR A 618 -12.56 -3.42 1.93
N ILE A 619 -12.57 -2.39 2.77
CA ILE A 619 -13.29 -2.36 4.03
C ILE A 619 -14.20 -1.14 4.06
N THR A 620 -15.42 -1.31 3.54
CA THR A 620 -16.44 -0.25 3.45
C THR A 620 -17.02 0.17 4.80
N ASN A 621 -17.04 -0.75 5.77
CA ASN A 621 -17.32 -0.46 7.16
C ASN A 621 -16.16 -0.92 8.04
N ALA A 622 -15.56 0.01 8.77
CA ALA A 622 -14.39 -0.27 9.57
C ALA A 622 -14.69 -1.15 10.80
N TYR A 623 -15.95 -1.28 11.25
CA TYR A 623 -16.34 -1.93 12.50
C TYR A 623 -16.25 -3.47 12.47
N ASN A 624 -15.03 -3.95 12.20
CA ASN A 624 -14.63 -5.33 12.04
C ASN A 624 -13.26 -5.55 12.73
N THR A 625 -12.95 -6.81 13.04
CA THR A 625 -11.70 -7.21 13.70
C THR A 625 -10.67 -7.63 12.65
N ILE A 626 -9.59 -6.87 12.51
CA ILE A 626 -8.58 -7.02 11.44
C ILE A 626 -7.20 -7.27 12.08
N ILE A 627 -6.73 -8.52 12.08
CA ILE A 627 -5.57 -8.94 12.89
C ILE A 627 -4.53 -9.71 12.07
N GLY A 628 -3.27 -9.28 12.10
CA GLY A 628 -2.15 -10.07 11.60
C GLY A 628 -2.21 -10.41 10.11
N ASN A 629 -2.96 -9.65 9.30
CA ASN A 629 -3.05 -9.86 7.86
C ASN A 629 -1.84 -9.22 7.15
N SER A 630 -1.44 -9.78 6.01
CA SER A 630 -0.42 -9.18 5.14
C SER A 630 -0.97 -8.90 3.74
N ALA A 631 -0.54 -7.77 3.15
CA ALA A 631 -0.87 -7.37 1.81
C ALA A 631 0.39 -6.98 1.02
N SER A 632 0.57 -7.58 -0.16
CA SER A 632 1.70 -7.40 -1.06
C SER A 632 1.19 -7.00 -2.44
N GLY A 633 1.48 -5.79 -2.90
CA GLY A 633 0.94 -5.31 -4.19
C GLY A 633 -0.48 -4.72 -4.08
N GLY A 634 -1.10 -4.49 -5.24
CA GLY A 634 -2.36 -3.76 -5.37
C GLY A 634 -2.19 -2.24 -5.43
N TRP A 635 -3.29 -1.53 -5.73
CA TRP A 635 -3.34 -0.07 -5.62
C TRP A 635 -3.05 0.37 -4.18
N ALA A 636 -3.66 -0.35 -3.23
CA ALA A 636 -3.34 -0.34 -1.81
C ALA A 636 -3.41 -1.77 -1.24
N GLY A 637 -2.72 -2.01 -0.14
CA GLY A 637 -2.86 -3.24 0.63
C GLY A 637 -4.20 -3.27 1.39
N PHE A 638 -4.53 -2.17 2.07
CA PHE A 638 -5.78 -1.98 2.80
C PHE A 638 -6.44 -0.66 2.37
N SER A 639 -7.75 -0.69 2.14
CA SER A 639 -8.53 0.48 1.74
C SER A 639 -9.79 0.62 2.58
N PHE A 640 -9.99 1.82 3.13
CA PHE A 640 -11.15 2.22 3.90
C PHE A 640 -11.84 3.40 3.21
N PRO A 641 -12.66 3.14 2.17
CA PRO A 641 -13.43 4.19 1.51
C PRO A 641 -14.43 4.85 2.46
N ASN A 642 -14.73 6.12 2.24
CA ASN A 642 -15.81 6.80 2.94
C ASN A 642 -17.14 6.53 2.24
N LEU A 643 -18.10 6.02 3.01
CA LEU A 643 -19.49 5.85 2.63
C LEU A 643 -20.34 6.67 3.62
N GLU A 644 -21.02 7.70 3.13
CA GLU A 644 -21.97 8.53 3.90
C GLU A 644 -23.28 7.80 4.18
N LYS A 645 -23.59 6.81 3.35
CA LYS A 645 -24.72 5.89 3.51
C LYS A 645 -24.32 4.54 2.93
N PRO A 646 -24.93 3.43 3.38
CA PRO A 646 -24.77 2.16 2.70
C PRO A 646 -25.10 2.27 1.22
N ILE A 647 -24.56 1.35 0.43
CA ILE A 647 -24.81 1.27 -1.00
C ILE A 647 -25.52 -0.05 -1.36
N GLY A 648 -25.72 -0.28 -2.66
CA GLY A 648 -26.21 -1.56 -3.17
C GLY A 648 -27.57 -1.96 -2.59
N ASN A 649 -27.65 -3.21 -2.11
CA ASN A 649 -28.88 -3.80 -1.58
C ASN A 649 -29.33 -3.15 -0.26
N HIS A 650 -28.42 -2.49 0.46
CA HIS A 650 -28.69 -1.90 1.77
C HIS A 650 -28.79 -0.37 1.75
N LYS A 651 -28.85 0.28 0.58
CA LYS A 651 -28.85 1.75 0.44
C LYS A 651 -29.91 2.53 1.24
N ASN A 652 -30.95 1.86 1.71
CA ASN A 652 -32.04 2.45 2.51
C ASN A 652 -31.90 2.16 4.02
N VAL A 653 -30.82 1.51 4.46
CA VAL A 653 -30.51 1.31 5.88
C VAL A 653 -29.97 2.61 6.44
N GLU A 654 -30.59 3.13 7.50
CA GLU A 654 -30.12 4.32 8.21
C GLU A 654 -28.85 4.00 9.01
N MET A 655 -27.70 4.33 8.43
CA MET A 655 -26.36 4.15 8.99
C MET A 655 -25.36 5.08 8.27
N GLU A 656 -24.29 5.47 8.95
CA GLU A 656 -23.13 6.13 8.34
C GLU A 656 -21.87 5.26 8.46
N PRO A 657 -21.56 4.41 7.46
CA PRO A 657 -20.40 3.51 7.55
C PRO A 657 -19.06 4.23 7.77
N GLN A 658 -18.89 5.44 7.22
CA GLN A 658 -17.69 6.26 7.42
C GLN A 658 -17.48 6.72 8.86
N ALA A 659 -18.55 6.81 9.67
CA ALA A 659 -18.48 7.27 11.05
C ALA A 659 -17.98 6.17 12.00
N PHE A 660 -17.88 4.91 11.55
CA PHE A 660 -17.29 3.85 12.36
C PHE A 660 -15.75 3.89 12.35
N THR A 661 -15.17 3.61 13.52
CA THR A 661 -13.76 3.26 13.68
C THR A 661 -13.54 1.77 13.46
N THR A 662 -12.27 1.37 13.31
CA THR A 662 -11.91 -0.05 13.38
C THR A 662 -12.31 -0.63 14.72
N LYS A 663 -13.01 -1.77 14.73
CA LYS A 663 -13.27 -2.49 16.00
C LYS A 663 -11.96 -2.97 16.61
N VAL A 664 -11.11 -3.59 15.80
CA VAL A 664 -9.71 -3.90 16.12
C VAL A 664 -8.89 -3.80 14.84
N PHE A 665 -7.74 -3.12 14.89
CA PHE A 665 -6.71 -3.17 13.85
C PHE A 665 -5.35 -3.40 14.50
N GLU A 666 -4.81 -4.61 14.37
CA GLU A 666 -3.68 -5.07 15.16
C GLU A 666 -2.72 -5.94 14.33
N GLY A 667 -1.44 -5.57 14.23
CA GLY A 667 -0.43 -6.46 13.67
C GLY A 667 -0.44 -6.60 12.14
N ASN A 668 -1.12 -5.71 11.40
CA ASN A 668 -1.25 -5.86 9.95
C ASN A 668 -0.02 -5.30 9.22
N THR A 669 0.34 -5.94 8.10
CA THR A 669 1.48 -5.58 7.24
C THR A 669 1.02 -5.22 5.83
N ALA A 670 1.54 -4.15 5.24
CA ALA A 670 1.27 -3.79 3.84
C ALA A 670 2.53 -3.31 3.11
N HIS A 671 2.76 -3.76 1.88
CA HIS A 671 3.92 -3.35 1.10
C HIS A 671 3.72 -3.39 -0.41
N SER A 672 4.71 -2.86 -1.14
CA SER A 672 4.79 -2.91 -2.61
C SER A 672 3.56 -2.29 -3.31
N SER A 673 3.05 -1.19 -2.76
CA SER A 673 1.79 -0.56 -3.18
C SER A 673 1.79 0.96 -2.97
N GLY A 674 0.71 1.64 -3.38
CA GLY A 674 0.53 3.09 -3.25
C GLY A 674 1.24 3.93 -4.32
N TYR A 675 2.00 3.32 -5.23
CA TYR A 675 2.79 4.02 -6.27
C TYR A 675 1.99 4.42 -7.51
N GLN A 676 0.73 3.98 -7.64
CA GLN A 676 -0.12 4.29 -8.79
C GLN A 676 -0.65 5.75 -8.74
N TRP A 677 -0.63 6.38 -7.56
CA TRP A 677 -1.05 7.76 -7.36
C TRP A 677 -0.07 8.48 -6.42
N ILE A 678 0.21 9.76 -6.66
CA ILE A 678 1.17 10.54 -5.86
C ILE A 678 0.78 10.64 -4.38
N SER A 679 -0.53 10.60 -4.07
CA SER A 679 -1.04 10.54 -2.69
C SER A 679 -1.54 9.13 -2.30
N GLY A 680 -1.23 8.11 -3.09
CA GLY A 680 -1.58 6.72 -2.82
C GLY A 680 -0.75 6.14 -1.68
N SER A 681 -1.35 5.19 -0.94
CA SER A 681 -0.71 4.58 0.22
C SER A 681 -0.95 3.07 0.31
N SER A 682 -0.07 2.36 1.04
CA SER A 682 -0.23 0.92 1.26
C SER A 682 -1.38 0.61 2.23
N ILE A 683 -1.64 1.49 3.21
CA ILE A 683 -2.87 1.53 4.00
C ILE A 683 -3.54 2.86 3.71
N TYR A 684 -4.69 2.84 3.03
CA TYR A 684 -5.39 4.02 2.55
C TYR A 684 -6.73 4.20 3.27
N VAL A 685 -6.88 5.32 3.99
CA VAL A 685 -8.15 5.79 4.53
C VAL A 685 -8.50 7.10 3.85
N GLY A 686 -9.57 7.10 3.07
CA GLY A 686 -9.95 8.21 2.21
C GLY A 686 -10.69 7.73 0.98
N GLY A 687 -10.83 8.60 -0.01
CA GLY A 687 -11.75 8.39 -1.12
C GLY A 687 -13.21 8.37 -0.66
N LYS A 688 -14.13 8.55 -1.60
CA LYS A 688 -15.57 8.61 -1.32
C LYS A 688 -16.33 7.79 -2.34
N LEU A 689 -17.09 6.81 -1.87
CA LEU A 689 -17.97 5.99 -2.67
C LEU A 689 -19.42 6.31 -2.31
N ILE A 690 -20.20 6.74 -3.29
CA ILE A 690 -21.62 7.09 -3.14
C ILE A 690 -22.46 6.50 -4.25
N THR A 691 -23.77 6.52 -4.07
CA THR A 691 -24.74 6.38 -5.16
C THR A 691 -25.18 7.77 -5.59
N ASP A 692 -24.96 8.12 -6.84
CA ASP A 692 -25.45 9.37 -7.43
C ASP A 692 -26.98 9.36 -7.48
N GLU A 693 -27.62 10.39 -6.94
CA GLU A 693 -29.08 10.40 -6.72
C GLU A 693 -29.87 10.62 -8.02
N VAL A 694 -29.24 11.17 -9.06
CA VAL A 694 -29.87 11.47 -10.35
C VAL A 694 -29.84 10.24 -11.25
N THR A 695 -28.68 9.61 -11.36
CA THR A 695 -28.43 8.48 -12.25
C THR A 695 -28.66 7.13 -11.58
N GLY A 696 -28.60 7.08 -10.24
CA GLY A 696 -28.64 5.84 -9.47
C GLY A 696 -27.36 5.00 -9.57
N LEU A 697 -26.31 5.50 -10.24
CA LEU A 697 -25.04 4.80 -10.44
C LEU A 697 -24.10 5.00 -9.25
N LEU A 698 -23.22 4.03 -9.01
CA LEU A 698 -22.11 4.24 -8.08
C LEU A 698 -21.10 5.24 -8.67
N VAL A 699 -20.56 6.09 -7.80
CA VAL A 699 -19.50 7.05 -8.11
C VAL A 699 -18.43 6.93 -7.05
N TYR A 700 -17.19 6.72 -7.48
CA TYR A 700 -16.03 6.67 -6.61
C TYR A 700 -15.07 7.79 -6.95
N ASN A 701 -14.72 8.62 -5.97
CA ASN A 701 -13.59 9.53 -6.08
C ASN A 701 -12.45 9.03 -5.17
N THR A 702 -11.25 8.86 -5.72
CA THR A 702 -10.09 8.38 -4.95
C THR A 702 -9.47 9.42 -4.03
N GLY A 703 -9.83 10.69 -4.17
CA GLY A 703 -9.15 11.82 -3.54
C GLY A 703 -9.32 11.94 -2.02
N ARG A 704 -8.83 13.07 -1.51
CA ARG A 704 -8.99 13.50 -0.13
C ARG A 704 -10.47 13.75 0.19
N HIS A 705 -11.03 12.91 1.05
CA HIS A 705 -12.33 13.12 1.70
C HIS A 705 -12.16 12.83 3.18
N SER A 706 -12.53 13.78 4.05
CA SER A 706 -12.28 13.63 5.49
C SER A 706 -13.21 12.60 6.11
N ARG A 707 -12.64 11.65 6.85
CA ARG A 707 -13.35 10.68 7.68
C ARG A 707 -13.57 11.21 9.10
N PRO A 708 -14.81 11.41 9.57
CA PRO A 708 -15.06 12.02 10.88
C PRO A 708 -14.85 11.07 12.06
N THR A 709 -15.36 9.84 12.01
CA THR A 709 -15.40 8.87 13.13
C THR A 709 -16.05 9.35 14.44
N CYS A 710 -17.17 8.72 14.79
CA CYS A 710 -18.04 9.07 15.91
C CYS A 710 -18.60 7.81 16.58
N LYS A 711 -19.05 7.98 17.83
CA LYS A 711 -19.69 6.93 18.62
C LYS A 711 -20.92 6.37 17.90
N ASP A 712 -21.07 5.05 17.97
CA ASP A 712 -22.18 4.29 17.38
C ASP A 712 -22.33 4.45 15.85
N GLY A 713 -21.31 5.01 15.17
CA GLY A 713 -21.36 5.26 13.74
C GLY A 713 -22.38 6.31 13.32
N ILE A 714 -22.64 7.29 14.19
CA ILE A 714 -23.58 8.39 13.95
C ILE A 714 -22.80 9.70 13.98
N PHE A 715 -22.73 10.42 12.86
CA PHE A 715 -22.14 11.75 12.85
C PHE A 715 -22.92 12.69 13.79
N SER A 716 -22.16 13.44 14.58
CA SER A 716 -22.68 14.44 15.50
C SER A 716 -21.68 15.57 15.60
N TYR A 717 -22.16 16.80 15.77
CA TYR A 717 -21.30 17.94 16.11
C TYR A 717 -20.94 17.99 17.61
N ASP A 718 -21.50 17.09 18.42
CA ASP A 718 -21.12 16.95 19.82
C ASP A 718 -19.77 16.23 19.94
N SER A 719 -18.75 17.00 20.31
CA SER A 719 -17.39 16.50 20.53
C SER A 719 -17.28 15.35 21.53
N SER A 720 -18.26 15.17 22.43
CA SER A 720 -18.30 14.03 23.37
C SER A 720 -18.46 12.67 22.66
N THR A 721 -18.92 12.69 21.41
CA THR A 721 -19.12 11.50 20.58
C THR A 721 -17.89 11.16 19.73
N TYR A 722 -16.88 12.03 19.67
CA TYR A 722 -15.74 11.85 18.78
C TYR A 722 -14.88 10.66 19.22
N LEU A 723 -14.54 9.82 18.25
CA LEU A 723 -13.67 8.67 18.45
C LEU A 723 -12.39 8.80 17.64
N TRP A 724 -11.37 8.03 18.03
CA TRP A 724 -10.09 7.94 17.35
C TRP A 724 -10.04 6.67 16.52
N MET A 725 -9.77 6.79 15.22
CA MET A 725 -9.45 5.62 14.40
C MET A 725 -8.01 5.21 14.72
N ARG A 726 -7.85 4.03 15.31
CA ARG A 726 -6.57 3.60 15.87
C ARG A 726 -5.99 2.40 15.12
N PHE A 727 -4.72 2.54 14.75
CA PHE A 727 -3.90 1.50 14.13
C PHE A 727 -2.82 1.07 15.12
N ASN A 728 -2.83 -0.19 15.53
CA ASN A 728 -1.83 -0.74 16.44
C ASN A 728 -0.90 -1.72 15.74
N ASN A 729 0.37 -1.70 16.13
CA ASN A 729 1.39 -2.68 15.71
C ASN A 729 1.38 -2.90 14.19
N THR A 730 1.44 -1.81 13.44
CA THR A 730 1.33 -1.80 11.98
C THR A 730 2.72 -1.80 11.35
N LYS A 731 2.92 -2.58 10.27
CA LYS A 731 4.16 -2.58 9.50
C LYS A 731 3.90 -2.17 8.05
N VAL A 732 4.69 -1.24 7.53
CA VAL A 732 4.65 -0.81 6.14
C VAL A 732 6.05 -0.80 5.55
N TYR A 733 6.21 -1.24 4.31
CA TYR A 733 7.49 -1.12 3.63
C TYR A 733 7.32 -1.07 2.12
N LEU A 734 8.34 -0.59 1.40
CA LEU A 734 8.26 -0.46 -0.06
C LEU A 734 6.97 0.24 -0.47
N SER A 735 6.68 1.38 0.14
CA SER A 735 5.44 2.13 -0.04
C SER A 735 5.73 3.51 -0.63
N ASN A 736 4.77 4.08 -1.36
CA ASN A 736 4.78 5.52 -1.60
C ASN A 736 4.56 6.22 -0.25
N LEU A 737 3.30 6.32 0.16
CA LEU A 737 2.92 6.60 1.53
C LEU A 737 2.65 5.26 2.24
N GLY A 738 3.20 5.04 3.42
CA GLY A 738 2.93 3.82 4.19
C GLY A 738 1.47 3.78 4.67
N LEU A 739 1.13 4.65 5.61
CA LEU A 739 -0.25 4.85 6.08
C LEU A 739 -0.73 6.27 5.71
N GLY A 740 -1.68 6.35 4.78
CA GLY A 740 -2.35 7.60 4.39
C GLY A 740 -3.73 7.68 5.02
N HIS A 741 -3.97 8.69 5.86
CA HIS A 741 -5.25 8.87 6.56
C HIS A 741 -5.84 10.27 6.36
N TRP A 742 -6.82 10.38 5.48
CA TRP A 742 -7.64 11.57 5.25
C TRP A 742 -8.83 11.58 6.23
N GLY A 743 -8.60 11.97 7.48
CA GLY A 743 -9.70 12.06 8.44
C GLY A 743 -9.43 13.04 9.56
N ASP A 744 -10.39 13.15 10.47
CA ASP A 744 -10.38 14.19 11.49
C ASP A 744 -9.55 13.79 12.72
N ARG A 745 -9.44 12.49 13.01
CA ARG A 745 -8.83 11.95 14.24
C ARG A 745 -8.19 10.58 14.01
N VAL A 746 -6.88 10.48 14.19
CA VAL A 746 -6.12 9.23 13.99
C VAL A 746 -5.04 9.01 15.04
N GLU A 747 -4.93 7.77 15.51
CA GLU A 747 -3.82 7.31 16.35
C GLU A 747 -3.10 6.14 15.66
N VAL A 748 -1.77 6.24 15.55
CA VAL A 748 -0.91 5.17 15.05
C VAL A 748 0.10 4.84 16.15
N VAL A 749 -0.05 3.68 16.79
CA VAL A 749 0.74 3.29 17.96
C VAL A 749 1.42 1.95 17.72
N GLY A 750 2.75 1.93 17.67
CA GLY A 750 3.48 0.77 17.17
C GLY A 750 3.50 0.79 15.65
N LEU A 751 4.43 1.54 15.06
CA LEU A 751 4.66 1.56 13.61
C LEU A 751 6.08 1.13 13.29
N GLU A 752 6.23 0.17 12.38
CA GLU A 752 7.51 -0.07 11.72
C GLU A 752 7.39 0.28 10.24
N ALA A 753 8.22 1.22 9.78
CA ALA A 753 8.23 1.66 8.40
C ALA A 753 9.64 1.58 7.81
N TYR A 754 9.78 0.90 6.66
CA TYR A 754 11.07 0.72 5.99
C TYR A 754 10.97 1.03 4.50
N ASP A 755 12.02 1.59 3.90
CA ASP A 755 12.13 1.72 2.43
C ASP A 755 10.90 2.40 1.76
N SER A 756 10.24 3.31 2.46
CA SER A 756 9.02 3.99 2.01
C SER A 756 9.30 5.45 1.72
N MET A 757 8.70 6.03 0.68
CA MET A 757 8.90 7.45 0.37
C MET A 757 8.47 8.33 1.53
N ARG A 758 7.36 7.99 2.20
CA ARG A 758 7.00 8.53 3.50
C ARG A 758 6.23 7.49 4.32
N PRO A 759 6.56 7.26 5.60
CA PRO A 759 5.97 6.18 6.39
C PRO A 759 4.50 6.42 6.73
N ALA A 760 4.10 7.67 6.92
CA ALA A 760 2.73 8.04 7.22
C ALA A 760 2.39 9.45 6.74
N SER A 761 1.11 9.69 6.45
CA SER A 761 0.53 11.00 6.14
C SER A 761 -0.81 11.07 6.85
N LEU A 762 -0.84 11.80 7.96
CA LEU A 762 -1.92 11.78 8.92
C LEU A 762 -2.57 13.16 8.99
N PHE A 763 -3.88 13.21 8.81
CA PHE A 763 -4.65 14.46 8.81
C PHE A 763 -5.53 14.59 10.05
N GLY A 764 -6.02 15.82 10.25
CA GLY A 764 -6.81 16.21 11.41
C GLY A 764 -5.96 16.28 12.66
N ALA A 765 -6.49 15.79 13.77
CA ALA A 765 -5.71 15.53 14.97
C ALA A 765 -5.06 14.14 14.85
N ALA A 766 -3.73 14.12 14.88
CA ALA A 766 -2.93 12.94 14.56
C ALA A 766 -1.86 12.69 15.63
N TRP A 767 -1.79 11.45 16.10
CA TRP A 767 -0.71 11.00 16.97
C TRP A 767 -0.01 9.78 16.40
N LEU A 768 1.28 9.93 16.08
CA LEU A 768 2.17 8.83 15.74
C LEU A 768 3.09 8.55 16.93
N SER A 769 3.05 7.34 17.46
CA SER A 769 3.84 6.97 18.63
C SER A 769 4.43 5.57 18.59
N ASN A 770 5.55 5.40 19.30
CA ASN A 770 6.25 4.13 19.44
C ASN A 770 6.55 3.54 18.05
N ALA A 771 7.46 4.18 17.32
CA ALA A 771 7.72 3.84 15.92
C ALA A 771 9.21 3.70 15.59
N ILE A 772 9.51 2.86 14.61
CA ILE A 772 10.78 2.87 13.88
C ILE A 772 10.48 3.32 12.46
N VAL A 773 11.19 4.34 12.00
CA VAL A 773 11.16 4.81 10.62
C VAL A 773 12.58 4.75 10.06
N ASP A 774 12.77 3.85 9.10
CA ASP A 774 14.08 3.57 8.50
C ASP A 774 14.09 3.93 7.02
N GLY A 775 15.00 4.84 6.65
CA GLY A 775 15.12 5.34 5.29
C GLY A 775 15.60 4.29 4.28
N THR A 776 16.39 3.28 4.68
CA THR A 776 16.95 2.30 3.74
C THR A 776 17.36 0.98 4.36
N GLY A 777 16.99 -0.14 3.70
CA GLY A 777 17.43 -1.49 4.08
C GLY A 777 17.74 -2.38 2.89
N ASN A 778 16.72 -2.69 2.08
CA ASN A 778 16.77 -3.65 0.97
C ASN A 778 17.61 -3.16 -0.22
N ILE A 779 18.41 -4.04 -0.82
CA ILE A 779 19.25 -3.69 -1.97
C ILE A 779 18.45 -3.37 -3.24
N LEU A 780 17.20 -3.85 -3.34
CA LEU A 780 16.32 -3.53 -4.47
C LEU A 780 15.70 -2.13 -4.36
N SER A 781 15.42 -1.67 -3.14
CA SER A 781 14.99 -0.28 -2.89
C SER A 781 16.16 0.71 -2.89
N LYS A 782 17.41 0.19 -2.84
CA LYS A 782 18.65 0.97 -2.89
C LYS A 782 18.95 1.56 -4.28
N SER A 783 18.32 2.68 -4.63
CA SER A 783 18.66 3.47 -5.84
C SER A 783 19.20 4.86 -5.47
N GLN A 784 20.25 5.38 -6.11
CA GLN A 784 20.82 6.69 -5.76
C GLN A 784 19.84 7.89 -5.81
N SER A 785 18.67 7.75 -6.45
CA SER A 785 17.62 8.77 -6.52
C SER A 785 16.53 8.55 -5.46
N TYR A 786 16.93 8.32 -4.22
CA TYR A 786 16.02 8.19 -3.09
C TYR A 786 15.30 9.51 -2.83
N ASN A 787 14.00 9.42 -2.55
CA ASN A 787 13.29 10.43 -1.77
C ASN A 787 12.64 9.68 -0.59
N ARG A 788 13.06 10.01 0.63
CA ARG A 788 12.61 9.37 1.88
C ARG A 788 12.39 10.46 2.91
N GLN A 789 11.15 10.67 3.29
CA GLN A 789 10.77 11.65 4.28
C GLN A 789 10.31 10.91 5.53
N GLY A 790 10.85 11.25 6.70
CA GLY A 790 10.44 10.65 7.96
C GLY A 790 9.01 11.06 8.32
N PHE A 791 8.72 12.35 8.27
CA PHE A 791 7.39 12.91 8.41
C PHE A 791 7.32 14.31 7.78
N GLN A 792 6.23 14.62 7.08
CA GLN A 792 5.97 15.97 6.58
C GLN A 792 4.99 16.68 7.50
N PHE A 793 5.41 17.79 8.10
CA PHE A 793 4.48 18.66 8.81
C PHE A 793 3.67 19.47 7.79
N TYR A 794 2.35 19.44 7.99
CA TYR A 794 1.38 20.03 7.08
C TYR A 794 1.29 21.56 7.24
N ASP A 795 0.45 22.20 6.44
CA ASP A 795 0.34 23.66 6.43
C ASP A 795 -0.58 24.22 7.53
N THR A 796 -1.84 23.82 7.67
CA THR A 796 -2.82 24.52 8.50
C THR A 796 -3.91 23.59 9.04
N TYR A 797 -4.52 23.99 10.16
CA TYR A 797 -5.73 23.36 10.75
C TYR A 797 -5.65 21.85 11.00
N VAL A 798 -4.43 21.33 11.16
CA VAL A 798 -4.16 19.98 11.67
C VAL A 798 -3.51 20.09 13.04
N THR A 799 -3.43 19.01 13.80
CA THR A 799 -2.60 18.95 15.01
C THR A 799 -1.86 17.63 15.03
N THR A 800 -0.53 17.66 14.90
CA THR A 800 0.28 16.44 14.78
C THR A 800 1.30 16.33 15.90
N ILE A 801 1.21 15.24 16.67
CA ILE A 801 2.20 14.90 17.69
C ILE A 801 2.96 13.64 17.23
N LEU A 802 4.29 13.74 17.22
CA LEU A 802 5.21 12.61 17.04
C LEU A 802 5.86 12.29 18.39
N SER A 803 5.77 11.06 18.88
CA SER A 803 6.42 10.70 20.15
C SER A 803 7.03 9.32 20.20
N HIS A 804 8.19 9.15 20.83
CA HIS A 804 8.87 7.85 20.92
C HIS A 804 9.12 7.24 19.54
N ILE A 805 9.79 8.00 18.67
CA ILE A 805 10.13 7.56 17.31
C ILE A 805 11.64 7.46 17.16
N THR A 806 12.11 6.31 16.70
CA THR A 806 13.48 6.16 16.21
C THR A 806 13.48 6.37 14.70
N PHE A 807 14.08 7.47 14.26
CA PHE A 807 14.42 7.67 12.85
C PHE A 807 15.84 7.17 12.61
N ARG A 808 16.04 6.42 11.52
CA ARG A 808 17.39 5.94 11.18
C ARG A 808 17.66 5.83 9.69
N ASN A 809 18.94 5.88 9.36
CA ASN A 809 19.47 5.69 8.00
C ASN A 809 18.88 6.65 6.94
N PHE A 810 18.61 7.91 7.31
CA PHE A 810 18.33 8.97 6.34
C PHE A 810 19.65 9.49 5.76
N ILE A 811 20.11 8.83 4.69
CA ILE A 811 21.39 9.11 4.04
C ILE A 811 21.19 10.17 2.96
N GLN A 812 21.97 11.25 3.01
CA GLN A 812 21.93 12.31 2.00
C GLN A 812 21.98 11.76 0.57
N ASN A 813 21.06 12.23 -0.28
CA ASN A 813 21.13 12.06 -1.72
C ASN A 813 22.08 13.13 -2.30
N PRO A 814 23.26 12.75 -2.84
CA PRO A 814 24.27 13.71 -3.29
C PRO A 814 23.86 14.51 -4.53
N THR A 815 22.76 14.13 -5.20
CA THR A 815 22.21 14.84 -6.36
C THR A 815 21.02 15.73 -6.01
N SER A 816 20.55 15.69 -4.75
CA SER A 816 19.44 16.52 -4.33
C SER A 816 19.86 17.99 -4.24
N VAL A 817 19.01 18.87 -4.77
CA VAL A 817 19.19 20.33 -4.72
C VAL A 817 18.31 20.95 -3.63
N TYR A 818 17.17 20.34 -3.32
CA TYR A 818 16.19 20.84 -2.37
C TYR A 818 15.87 19.78 -1.31
N PRO A 819 15.54 20.19 -0.07
CA PRO A 819 15.18 19.23 0.98
C PRO A 819 14.02 18.29 0.61
N ASP A 820 13.08 18.76 -0.22
CA ASP A 820 11.93 17.98 -0.66
C ASP A 820 12.32 16.76 -1.51
N ASP A 821 13.47 16.82 -2.19
CA ASP A 821 14.02 15.77 -3.05
C ASP A 821 15.13 14.94 -2.35
N ASP A 822 15.45 15.27 -1.10
CA ASP A 822 16.45 14.57 -0.28
C ASP A 822 15.79 13.58 0.70
N ASN A 823 16.63 12.81 1.41
CA ASN A 823 16.22 11.93 2.48
C ASN A 823 16.29 12.66 3.82
N VAL A 824 15.16 13.12 4.35
CA VAL A 824 15.12 13.98 5.54
C VAL A 824 14.10 13.49 6.55
N VAL A 825 14.44 13.59 7.85
CA VAL A 825 13.56 13.15 8.94
C VAL A 825 12.28 13.99 9.01
N ILE A 826 12.39 15.30 9.23
CA ILE A 826 11.25 16.22 9.22
C ILE A 826 11.34 17.09 7.97
N ILE A 827 10.28 17.13 7.18
CA ILE A 827 10.18 18.03 6.02
C ILE A 827 9.04 19.03 6.22
N ALA A 828 9.30 20.30 5.92
CA ALA A 828 8.31 21.36 5.95
C ALA A 828 7.53 21.41 4.63
N LEU A 829 6.20 21.46 4.69
CA LEU A 829 5.38 21.81 3.53
C LEU A 829 5.44 23.33 3.31
N THR A 830 5.96 23.79 2.17
CA THR A 830 6.34 25.22 1.95
C THR A 830 5.74 25.88 0.69
N PHE A 831 4.64 25.35 0.14
CA PHE A 831 4.18 25.70 -1.21
C PHE A 831 3.28 26.93 -1.35
N SER A 832 2.69 27.46 -0.28
CA SER A 832 1.62 28.48 -0.37
C SER A 832 1.74 29.60 0.64
N ASP A 833 1.33 30.81 0.25
CA ASP A 833 1.06 31.94 1.16
C ASP A 833 -0.37 31.95 1.69
N LEU A 834 -1.30 31.27 1.04
CA LEU A 834 -2.68 31.17 1.53
C LEU A 834 -2.76 30.30 2.79
N TYR A 835 -2.01 29.20 2.81
CA TYR A 835 -2.01 28.24 3.92
C TYR A 835 -0.77 28.44 4.80
N LYS A 836 -0.91 29.23 5.88
CA LYS A 836 0.19 29.63 6.77
C LYS A 836 0.16 28.86 8.09
N PRO A 837 1.21 28.06 8.43
CA PRO A 837 1.23 27.28 9.66
C PRO A 837 0.97 28.08 10.91
N GLN A 838 -0.08 27.69 11.63
CA GLN A 838 -0.30 27.99 13.04
C GLN A 838 0.67 27.12 13.88
N PHE A 839 0.49 27.05 15.19
CA PHE A 839 1.15 26.05 16.02
C PHE A 839 0.42 24.72 15.91
N ILE A 840 0.89 23.82 15.05
CA ILE A 840 0.16 22.61 14.66
C ILE A 840 0.98 21.32 14.77
N SER A 841 2.23 21.41 15.22
CA SER A 841 3.15 20.28 15.23
C SER A 841 4.01 20.24 16.49
N SER A 842 4.25 19.05 17.01
CA SER A 842 5.11 18.84 18.18
C SER A 842 5.80 17.48 18.16
N THR A 843 6.99 17.43 18.74
CA THR A 843 7.80 16.21 18.90
C THR A 843 8.19 16.01 20.36
N ILE A 844 8.46 14.75 20.75
CA ILE A 844 9.04 14.39 22.06
C ILE A 844 9.64 12.98 21.99
N ASN A 845 10.69 12.69 22.75
CA ASN A 845 11.35 11.38 22.82
C ASN A 845 11.73 10.84 21.43
N ILE A 846 12.44 11.63 20.63
CA ILE A 846 12.93 11.23 19.31
C ILE A 846 14.36 10.70 19.42
N THR A 847 14.61 9.57 18.77
CA THR A 847 15.95 8.97 18.64
C THR A 847 16.40 9.08 17.19
N LEU A 848 17.63 9.52 16.96
CA LEU A 848 18.25 9.64 15.64
C LEU A 848 19.46 8.71 15.55
N GLU A 849 19.46 7.79 14.57
CA GLU A 849 20.56 6.83 14.38
C GLU A 849 21.09 6.89 12.94
N ASN A 850 22.39 7.09 12.78
CA ASN A 850 23.02 7.17 11.45
C ASN A 850 22.37 8.24 10.54
N ILE A 851 22.19 9.44 11.08
CA ILE A 851 21.60 10.60 10.40
C ILE A 851 22.57 11.77 10.57
N LEU A 852 22.93 12.40 9.46
CA LEU A 852 23.74 13.62 9.48
C LEU A 852 22.89 14.81 9.92
N PRO A 853 23.48 15.85 10.54
CA PRO A 853 22.75 17.04 10.95
C PRO A 853 21.85 17.61 9.84
N ALA A 854 22.34 17.75 8.61
CA ALA A 854 21.58 18.28 7.47
C ALA A 854 20.35 17.44 7.05
N GLN A 855 20.22 16.21 7.52
CA GLN A 855 19.10 15.31 7.19
C GLN A 855 18.05 15.23 8.32
N ILE A 856 18.17 16.04 9.38
CA ILE A 856 17.21 16.05 10.49
C ILE A 856 15.99 16.92 10.14
N ILE A 857 16.20 18.16 9.68
CA ILE A 857 15.11 19.07 9.32
C ILE A 857 15.37 19.66 7.95
N GLY A 858 14.41 19.46 7.06
CA GLY A 858 14.38 19.98 5.71
C GLY A 858 13.38 21.12 5.67
N HIS A 859 13.86 22.33 5.47
CA HIS A 859 13.03 23.49 5.28
C HIS A 859 13.54 24.25 4.06
N LYS A 860 12.64 24.48 3.10
CA LYS A 860 12.94 25.20 1.87
C LYS A 860 12.49 26.65 2.00
N ILE A 861 13.41 27.57 1.76
CA ILE A 861 13.10 29.00 1.68
C ILE A 861 12.39 29.26 0.35
N VAL A 862 11.13 29.66 0.43
CA VAL A 862 10.32 30.06 -0.73
C VAL A 862 9.86 31.50 -0.48
N PRO A 863 10.40 32.50 -1.21
CA PRO A 863 10.22 33.92 -0.89
C PRO A 863 8.76 34.35 -0.70
N ASP A 864 7.90 33.93 -1.63
CA ASP A 864 6.49 34.34 -1.68
C ASP A 864 5.55 33.35 -0.96
N SER A 865 6.09 32.54 -0.04
CA SER A 865 5.34 31.50 0.66
C SER A 865 5.29 31.73 2.17
N GLY A 866 4.10 32.05 2.66
CA GLY A 866 3.80 32.09 4.09
C GLY A 866 4.00 30.74 4.77
N SER A 867 3.77 29.61 4.09
CA SER A 867 4.10 28.29 4.64
C SER A 867 5.59 28.08 4.88
N SER A 868 6.45 28.67 4.06
CA SER A 868 7.89 28.75 4.32
C SER A 868 8.20 29.68 5.49
N ARG A 869 7.68 30.91 5.49
CA ARG A 869 7.95 31.90 6.55
C ARG A 869 7.41 31.50 7.93
N PHE A 870 6.33 30.71 7.98
CA PHE A 870 5.67 30.36 9.23
C PHE A 870 5.85 28.91 9.69
N PHE A 871 6.66 28.10 9.01
CA PHE A 871 7.00 26.75 9.47
C PHE A 871 7.54 26.78 10.92
N ASN A 872 6.94 25.97 11.79
CA ASN A 872 7.29 25.89 13.20
C ASN A 872 6.84 24.56 13.83
N PHE A 873 7.47 24.20 14.95
CA PHE A 873 6.98 23.17 15.86
C PHE A 873 7.66 23.31 17.24
N ILE A 874 7.13 22.61 18.25
CA ILE A 874 7.77 22.50 19.56
C ILE A 874 8.33 21.09 19.76
N ASP A 875 9.63 21.01 20.01
CA ASP A 875 10.28 19.80 20.50
C ASP A 875 10.31 19.83 22.02
N TRP A 876 9.39 19.09 22.65
CA TRP A 876 9.04 19.26 24.07
C TRP A 876 10.13 18.83 25.04
N ASP A 877 11.12 18.08 24.59
CA ASP A 877 12.28 17.67 25.37
C ASP A 877 13.61 17.98 24.68
N GLY A 878 13.58 18.58 23.48
CA GLY A 878 14.79 18.90 22.71
C GLY A 878 15.52 17.67 22.15
N SER A 879 14.87 16.51 22.09
CA SER A 879 15.47 15.25 21.63
C SER A 879 15.69 15.19 20.12
N LEU A 880 14.80 15.77 19.31
CA LEU A 880 14.96 15.85 17.85
C LEU A 880 16.05 16.87 17.48
N VAL A 881 16.06 18.03 18.15
CA VAL A 881 16.99 19.13 17.83
C VAL A 881 18.33 19.05 18.58
N GLY A 882 18.47 18.15 19.54
CA GLY A 882 19.70 17.92 20.31
C GLY A 882 19.97 18.91 21.45
N THR A 883 18.99 19.74 21.84
CA THR A 883 19.14 20.71 22.94
C THR A 883 18.86 20.10 24.32
N HIS A 884 18.14 18.98 24.37
CA HIS A 884 17.72 18.29 25.60
C HIS A 884 16.91 19.15 26.59
N VAL A 885 16.27 20.21 26.09
CA VAL A 885 15.32 21.06 26.81
C VAL A 885 14.16 21.42 25.88
N PRO A 886 12.95 21.73 26.40
CA PRO A 886 11.84 22.17 25.57
C PRO A 886 12.26 23.32 24.64
N THR A 887 12.08 23.14 23.33
CA THR A 887 12.63 24.00 22.28
C THR A 887 11.57 24.36 21.25
N ILE A 888 11.49 25.63 20.87
CA ILE A 888 10.70 26.12 19.75
C ILE A 888 11.60 26.11 18.51
N VAL A 889 11.13 25.48 17.45
CA VAL A 889 11.71 25.58 16.11
C VAL A 889 10.84 26.52 15.29
N GLY A 890 11.46 27.50 14.64
CA GLY A 890 10.79 28.45 13.76
C GLY A 890 11.61 28.68 12.50
N SER A 891 10.96 29.05 11.40
CA SER A 891 11.56 29.14 10.05
C SER A 891 12.79 30.06 9.93
N HIS A 892 13.25 30.29 8.70
CA HIS A 892 14.47 31.05 8.37
C HIS A 892 14.49 32.53 8.81
N GLU A 893 13.34 33.19 8.97
CA GLU A 893 13.31 34.63 9.26
C GLU A 893 13.68 34.95 10.71
N LYS A 894 14.41 36.04 10.92
CA LYS A 894 14.79 36.51 12.27
C LYS A 894 13.58 36.81 13.17
N TRP A 895 12.38 36.92 12.59
CA TRP A 895 11.09 36.90 13.28
C TRP A 895 10.96 35.79 14.35
N TRP A 896 11.61 34.64 14.16
CA TRP A 896 11.56 33.53 15.11
C TRP A 896 12.58 33.64 16.25
N SER A 897 13.58 34.52 16.13
CA SER A 897 14.61 34.74 17.14
C SER A 897 14.15 35.79 18.15
N TYR A 898 13.50 35.36 19.25
CA TYR A 898 12.92 36.29 20.24
C TYR A 898 13.88 36.71 21.37
N ASP A 899 15.04 36.07 21.51
CA ASP A 899 16.03 36.39 22.55
C ASP A 899 17.41 35.90 22.10
N ASP A 900 18.37 36.81 21.95
CA ASP A 900 19.74 36.50 21.51
C ASP A 900 20.47 35.49 22.42
N SER A 901 20.08 35.42 23.69
CA SER A 901 20.67 34.48 24.65
C SER A 901 20.04 33.07 24.60
N LYS A 902 18.93 32.90 23.88
CA LYS A 902 18.13 31.65 23.85
C LYS A 902 17.97 31.05 22.47
N CYS A 903 18.20 31.83 21.42
CA CYS A 903 17.98 31.44 20.03
C CYS A 903 19.30 31.30 19.26
N THR A 904 19.43 30.26 18.46
CA THR A 904 20.56 30.05 17.54
C THR A 904 20.04 29.67 16.16
N TYR A 905 20.64 30.23 15.12
CA TYR A 905 20.30 29.88 13.74
C TYR A 905 21.05 28.62 13.32
N ASN A 906 20.33 27.61 12.85
CA ASN A 906 20.92 26.41 12.28
C ASN A 906 20.96 26.54 10.75
N ASN A 907 22.17 26.62 10.18
CA ASN A 907 22.38 26.76 8.74
C ASN A 907 22.05 25.49 7.94
N ASP A 908 22.23 24.31 8.53
CA ASP A 908 21.93 23.04 7.86
C ASP A 908 20.42 22.89 7.63
N TRP A 909 19.63 23.40 8.57
CA TRP A 909 18.16 23.33 8.53
C TRP A 909 17.51 24.58 7.98
N THR A 910 18.24 25.71 7.93
CA THR A 910 17.74 27.06 7.62
C THR A 910 16.62 27.54 8.56
N ILE A 911 16.74 27.27 9.86
CA ILE A 911 15.73 27.59 10.87
C ILE A 911 16.33 28.13 12.17
N TRP A 912 15.53 28.82 12.97
CA TRP A 912 15.87 29.23 14.33
C TRP A 912 15.50 28.14 15.36
N VAL A 913 16.45 27.82 16.24
CA VAL A 913 16.29 26.89 17.36
C VAL A 913 16.34 27.69 18.65
N CYS A 914 15.24 27.76 19.39
CA CYS A 914 15.09 28.64 20.56
C CYS A 914 14.63 27.89 21.81
N GLN A 915 15.35 28.02 22.93
CA GLN A 915 14.92 27.44 24.21
C GLN A 915 13.58 28.01 24.65
N LYS A 916 12.53 27.18 24.70
CA LYS A 916 11.14 27.59 24.88
C LYS A 916 10.91 28.41 26.15
N GLY A 917 11.41 27.93 27.30
CA GLY A 917 11.09 28.52 28.60
C GLY A 917 9.57 28.68 28.81
N SER A 918 9.14 29.89 29.19
CA SER A 918 7.73 30.25 29.35
C SER A 918 7.03 30.68 28.06
N LYS A 919 7.78 30.86 26.96
CA LYS A 919 7.24 31.26 25.65
C LYS A 919 6.47 30.10 25.01
N SER A 920 5.63 30.43 24.04
CA SER A 920 4.95 29.46 23.18
C SER A 920 4.86 30.02 21.77
N VAL A 921 4.23 29.25 20.87
CA VAL A 921 3.86 29.73 19.54
C VAL A 921 2.38 30.11 19.56
N GLY A 922 2.03 31.19 18.87
CA GLY A 922 0.66 31.63 18.71
C GLY A 922 0.43 32.28 17.36
N ASN A 923 -0.84 32.42 17.00
CA ASN A 923 -1.29 32.94 15.73
C ASN A 923 -2.38 34.01 15.93
N ILE A 924 -2.28 35.09 15.16
CA ILE A 924 -3.33 36.10 15.04
C ILE A 924 -3.56 36.45 13.57
N GLU A 925 -4.76 36.95 13.26
CA GLU A 925 -5.07 37.52 11.96
C GLU A 925 -5.42 39.00 12.09
N PHE A 926 -4.80 39.82 11.24
CA PHE A 926 -5.22 41.20 11.03
C PHE A 926 -6.24 41.23 9.89
N TRP A 927 -7.43 41.75 10.12
CA TRP A 927 -8.37 42.06 9.04
C TRP A 927 -8.51 43.56 8.94
N VAL A 928 -8.18 44.09 7.77
CA VAL A 928 -8.13 45.52 7.48
C VAL A 928 -9.03 45.76 6.28
N PRO A 929 -10.12 46.55 6.42
CA PRO A 929 -11.04 46.82 5.32
C PRO A 929 -10.29 47.21 4.04
N ASN A 930 -10.70 46.64 2.91
CA ASN A 930 -10.11 46.89 1.57
C ASN A 930 -8.61 46.53 1.42
N LEU A 931 -7.98 45.90 2.41
CA LEU A 931 -6.56 45.54 2.35
C LEU A 931 -6.32 44.05 2.63
N ILE A 932 -6.76 43.57 3.79
CA ILE A 932 -6.64 42.17 4.24
C ILE A 932 -8.04 41.71 4.61
N ILE A 933 -8.70 41.01 3.70
CA ILE A 933 -10.11 40.64 3.83
C ILE A 933 -10.20 39.14 4.15
N ARG A 934 -10.94 38.82 5.21
CA ARG A 934 -11.16 37.45 5.63
C ARG A 934 -11.80 36.62 4.51
N GLY A 935 -11.18 35.49 4.18
CA GLY A 935 -11.68 34.54 3.19
C GLY A 935 -11.37 34.90 1.75
N GLU A 936 -10.77 36.07 1.47
CA GLU A 936 -10.25 36.39 0.16
C GLU A 936 -8.88 35.75 -0.05
N GLN A 937 -8.66 35.22 -1.25
CA GLN A 937 -7.41 34.58 -1.65
C GLN A 937 -6.65 35.51 -2.58
N ASN A 938 -5.41 35.81 -2.22
CA ASN A 938 -4.53 36.69 -2.97
C ASN A 938 -3.22 35.96 -3.34
N GLU A 939 -2.50 36.50 -4.31
CA GLU A 939 -1.20 35.98 -4.73
C GLU A 939 -0.15 36.07 -3.58
N GLY A 940 0.87 35.21 -3.61
CA GLY A 940 1.83 35.09 -2.51
C GLY A 940 2.78 36.28 -2.34
N ASP A 941 2.94 37.08 -3.39
CA ASP A 941 3.73 38.31 -3.43
C ASP A 941 2.91 39.57 -3.08
N SER A 942 1.69 39.39 -2.54
CA SER A 942 0.78 40.47 -2.14
C SER A 942 1.19 41.17 -0.83
N PHE A 943 2.46 41.54 -0.71
CA PHE A 943 3.03 42.21 0.46
C PHE A 943 2.39 43.59 0.70
N VAL A 944 2.01 43.86 1.94
CA VAL A 944 1.34 45.12 2.36
C VAL A 944 1.95 45.73 3.63
N GLY A 945 2.98 45.11 4.18
CA GLY A 945 3.64 45.58 5.38
C GLY A 945 4.50 44.52 6.07
N SER A 946 4.74 44.70 7.36
CA SER A 946 5.53 43.79 8.19
C SER A 946 5.07 43.79 9.65
N VAL A 947 5.37 42.70 10.38
CA VAL A 947 5.30 42.66 11.85
C VAL A 947 6.70 42.52 12.39
N SER A 948 7.05 43.32 13.41
CA SER A 948 8.37 43.31 14.02
C SER A 948 8.34 42.96 15.50
N LEU A 949 9.31 42.21 15.98
CA LEU A 949 9.44 41.93 17.40
C LEU A 949 9.98 43.16 18.15
N PHE A 950 9.52 43.34 19.39
CA PHE A 950 10.11 44.24 20.38
C PHE A 950 9.97 43.67 21.79
N GLY A 951 10.77 44.19 22.73
CA GLY A 951 10.79 43.78 24.13
C GLY A 951 12.13 43.21 24.56
N ASP A 952 12.16 42.56 25.73
CA ASP A 952 13.37 42.04 26.34
C ASP A 952 14.04 40.96 25.47
N GLY A 953 15.37 40.97 25.42
CA GLY A 953 16.19 40.09 24.57
C GLY A 953 16.28 40.50 23.09
N ILE A 954 15.59 41.56 22.66
CA ILE A 954 15.59 42.06 21.28
C ILE A 954 16.34 43.40 21.20
N THR A 955 17.47 43.39 20.51
CA THR A 955 18.39 44.55 20.40
C THR A 955 18.39 45.20 19.02
N ASP A 956 17.67 44.61 18.06
CA ASP A 956 17.68 44.97 16.64
C ASP A 956 16.33 44.71 15.97
N VAL A 957 16.21 45.03 14.67
CA VAL A 957 14.97 44.83 13.91
C VAL A 957 14.83 43.37 13.49
N ARG A 958 13.78 42.69 14.00
CA ARG A 958 13.43 41.30 13.65
C ARG A 958 12.01 41.28 13.15
N LYS A 959 11.78 40.96 11.88
CA LYS A 959 10.46 41.10 11.26
C LYS A 959 10.16 40.02 10.25
N THR A 960 8.87 39.85 9.99
CA THR A 960 8.30 39.06 8.90
C THR A 960 7.35 39.92 8.08
N ALA A 961 7.13 39.55 6.82
CA ALA A 961 6.24 40.28 5.93
C ALA A 961 4.75 39.95 6.20
N ILE A 962 3.89 40.96 6.02
CA ILE A 962 2.44 40.81 5.98
C ILE A 962 2.01 40.83 4.52
N THR A 963 1.13 39.91 4.17
CA THR A 963 0.51 39.83 2.84
C THR A 963 -1.00 40.09 2.93
N ARG A 964 -1.68 40.18 1.79
CA ARG A 964 -3.15 40.27 1.75
C ARG A 964 -3.85 38.99 2.22
N ASN A 965 -3.13 37.87 2.25
CA ASN A 965 -3.61 36.65 2.90
C ASN A 965 -3.41 36.77 4.42
N ALA A 966 -4.49 36.67 5.19
CA ALA A 966 -4.44 36.82 6.64
C ALA A 966 -3.64 35.68 7.32
N GLY A 967 -3.16 35.94 8.55
CA GLY A 967 -2.43 34.97 9.37
C GLY A 967 -0.97 35.33 9.58
N ILE A 968 -0.60 35.57 10.84
CA ILE A 968 0.78 35.71 11.30
C ILE A 968 0.98 34.79 12.50
N THR A 969 1.94 33.88 12.39
CA THR A 969 2.33 32.96 13.46
C THR A 969 3.70 33.37 13.99
N GLY A 970 3.87 33.33 15.31
CA GLY A 970 5.12 33.71 15.94
C GLY A 970 5.10 33.44 17.43
N ILE A 971 5.95 34.14 18.17
CA ILE A 971 6.24 33.85 19.57
C ILE A 971 5.31 34.65 20.49
N THR A 972 4.59 33.95 21.35
CA THR A 972 3.75 34.58 22.38
C THR A 972 4.59 35.13 23.54
N SER A 973 3.95 35.90 24.42
CA SER A 973 4.54 36.61 25.54
C SER A 973 5.67 37.57 25.12
N THR A 974 5.55 38.15 23.92
CA THR A 974 6.53 39.02 23.26
C THR A 974 5.81 40.19 22.58
N GLY A 975 6.50 41.31 22.34
CA GLY A 975 5.98 42.47 21.65
C GLY A 975 5.94 42.29 20.13
N TRP A 976 4.81 42.61 19.50
CA TRP A 976 4.60 42.53 18.05
C TRP A 976 4.18 43.91 17.55
N MET A 977 4.99 44.55 16.71
CA MET A 977 4.66 45.85 16.11
C MET A 977 4.16 45.67 14.69
N LEU A 978 2.90 46.02 14.44
CA LEU A 978 2.30 46.06 13.11
C LEU A 978 2.75 47.32 12.36
N TRP A 979 3.28 47.13 11.15
CA TRP A 979 3.56 48.19 10.19
C TRP A 979 2.89 47.87 8.86
N LEU A 980 2.08 48.78 8.32
CA LEU A 980 1.47 48.66 7.00
C LEU A 980 2.00 49.78 6.09
N ASP A 981 2.36 49.45 4.86
CA ASP A 981 3.04 50.38 3.94
C ASP A 981 2.13 51.55 3.53
N GLY A 982 0.81 51.31 3.49
CA GLY A 982 -0.20 52.33 3.25
C GLY A 982 -0.49 53.25 4.44
N GLY A 983 0.17 53.06 5.59
CA GLY A 983 -0.12 53.75 6.84
C GLY A 983 -1.00 52.92 7.78
N SER A 984 -1.42 53.51 8.90
CA SER A 984 -2.22 52.81 9.92
C SER A 984 -3.71 53.04 9.73
N PRO A 985 -4.55 51.99 9.72
CA PRO A 985 -5.96 52.12 9.37
C PRO A 985 -6.77 52.81 10.47
N THR A 986 -7.84 53.50 10.09
CA THR A 986 -8.83 54.05 11.03
C THR A 986 -9.61 52.95 11.74
N TYR A 987 -9.69 51.77 11.14
CA TYR A 987 -10.33 50.60 11.72
C TYR A 987 -9.61 49.31 11.33
N LEU A 988 -9.35 48.44 12.30
CA LEU A 988 -8.92 47.07 12.05
C LEU A 988 -9.51 46.08 13.05
N GLN A 989 -9.53 44.81 12.66
CA GLN A 989 -9.86 43.69 13.51
C GLN A 989 -8.62 42.84 13.76
N VAL A 990 -8.50 42.30 14.98
CA VAL A 990 -7.47 41.30 15.32
C VAL A 990 -8.17 40.05 15.85
N TRP A 991 -8.13 38.97 15.08
CA TRP A 991 -8.60 37.66 15.56
C TRP A 991 -7.48 36.98 16.34
N ALA A 992 -7.72 36.71 17.63
CA ALA A 992 -6.85 35.95 18.50
C ALA A 992 -6.98 34.43 18.25
N ALA A 993 -6.62 33.99 17.04
CA ALA A 993 -6.83 32.63 16.55
C ALA A 993 -6.19 31.57 17.44
N GLN A 994 -4.95 31.76 17.88
CA GLN A 994 -4.25 30.80 18.72
C GLN A 994 -3.39 31.53 19.75
N VAL A 995 -4.04 32.13 20.76
CA VAL A 995 -3.39 32.76 21.91
C VAL A 995 -3.80 31.98 23.15
N ALA A 996 -3.03 30.95 23.47
CA ALA A 996 -3.34 29.97 24.52
C ALA A 996 -3.55 30.62 25.90
N TYR A 997 -4.20 29.90 26.81
CA TYR A 997 -4.42 30.35 28.19
C TYR A 997 -3.10 30.80 28.85
N GLN A 998 -3.13 31.96 29.51
CA GLN A 998 -1.96 32.66 30.10
C GLN A 998 -0.86 33.11 29.13
N GLN A 999 -1.01 32.89 27.81
CA GLN A 999 -0.18 33.51 26.80
C GLN A 999 -0.80 34.84 26.35
N TYR A 1000 0.01 35.71 25.76
CA TYR A 1000 -0.46 36.98 25.20
C TYR A 1000 0.40 37.40 24.01
N ILE A 1001 -0.10 38.32 23.20
CA ILE A 1001 0.72 39.09 22.25
C ILE A 1001 0.61 40.56 22.63
N PHE A 1002 1.75 41.23 22.78
CA PHE A 1002 1.74 42.65 23.13
C PHE A 1002 1.88 43.49 21.86
N LEU A 1003 0.72 43.84 21.30
CA LEU A 1003 0.60 44.49 20.01
C LEU A 1003 0.92 45.99 20.12
N ALA A 1004 1.77 46.49 19.23
CA ALA A 1004 2.03 47.91 19.00
C ALA A 1004 1.62 48.31 17.58
N ILE A 1005 0.95 49.44 17.40
CA ILE A 1005 0.57 49.98 16.08
C ILE A 1005 0.89 51.48 16.03
N PRO A 1006 1.65 51.99 15.06
CA PRO A 1006 1.99 53.40 15.01
C PRO A 1006 0.75 54.24 14.65
N TYR A 1007 0.56 55.40 15.27
CA TYR A 1007 -0.49 56.35 14.91
C TYR A 1007 0.03 57.78 15.11
N PRO A 1008 -0.55 58.79 14.43
CA PRO A 1008 -0.14 60.17 14.64
C PRO A 1008 -0.42 60.62 16.09
N PRO A 1009 0.40 61.51 16.67
CA PRO A 1009 0.11 62.11 17.97
C PRO A 1009 -1.30 62.71 18.04
N GLY A 1010 -1.95 62.62 19.21
CA GLY A 1010 -3.33 63.08 19.41
C GLY A 1010 -4.43 62.15 18.88
N THR A 1011 -4.08 60.98 18.33
CA THR A 1011 -5.07 59.95 17.98
C THR A 1011 -5.73 59.40 19.24
N THR A 1012 -7.06 59.26 19.20
CA THR A 1012 -7.86 58.65 20.26
C THR A 1012 -8.45 57.32 19.76
N PHE A 1013 -8.72 56.40 20.68
CA PHE A 1013 -9.10 55.03 20.35
C PHE A 1013 -10.37 54.58 21.07
N THR A 1014 -11.20 53.82 20.36
CA THR A 1014 -12.23 52.97 20.97
C THR A 1014 -11.89 51.54 20.62
N ILE A 1015 -11.64 50.72 21.65
CA ILE A 1015 -11.28 49.32 21.47
C ILE A 1015 -12.30 48.45 22.22
N SER A 1016 -12.82 47.45 21.54
CA SER A 1016 -13.75 46.48 22.12
C SER A 1016 -13.41 45.07 21.67
N THR A 1017 -13.92 44.07 22.38
CA THR A 1017 -13.79 42.66 22.01
C THR A 1017 -15.14 42.02 21.72
N GLU A 1018 -15.13 41.08 20.79
CA GLU A 1018 -16.27 40.28 20.38
C GLU A 1018 -15.89 38.80 20.40
N ASN A 1019 -16.64 37.99 21.12
CA ASN A 1019 -16.71 36.56 20.90
C ASN A 1019 -17.91 36.27 19.99
N LYS A 1020 -17.65 36.17 18.70
CA LYS A 1020 -18.69 36.12 17.66
C LYS A 1020 -19.63 34.93 17.78
N TRP A 1021 -19.17 33.83 18.38
CA TRP A 1021 -19.93 32.59 18.53
C TRP A 1021 -20.55 32.41 19.92
N ALA A 1022 -20.34 33.35 20.84
CA ALA A 1022 -20.95 33.31 22.17
C ALA A 1022 -22.32 34.00 22.19
N TRP A 1023 -23.27 33.37 22.88
CA TRP A 1023 -24.55 33.99 23.20
C TRP A 1023 -24.33 35.34 23.90
N GLN A 1024 -24.99 36.38 23.39
CA GLN A 1024 -24.91 37.76 23.90
C GLN A 1024 -23.47 38.32 24.01
N ASN A 1025 -22.55 37.87 23.14
CA ASN A 1025 -21.14 38.29 23.18
C ASN A 1025 -20.51 38.07 24.57
N ALA A 1026 -20.78 36.92 25.20
CA ALA A 1026 -20.13 36.57 26.45
C ALA A 1026 -18.59 36.69 26.29
N TYR A 1027 -17.92 37.24 27.31
CA TYR A 1027 -16.48 37.57 27.30
C TYR A 1027 -16.08 38.78 26.42
N GLY A 1028 -17.04 39.45 25.77
CA GLY A 1028 -16.81 40.74 25.13
C GLY A 1028 -16.77 41.90 26.14
N PHE A 1029 -15.90 42.88 25.90
CA PHE A 1029 -15.77 44.07 26.73
C PHE A 1029 -15.28 45.28 25.94
N ASN A 1030 -15.53 46.47 26.48
CA ASN A 1030 -14.89 47.70 26.02
C ASN A 1030 -13.58 47.91 26.80
N CYS A 1031 -12.46 48.03 26.11
CA CYS A 1031 -11.17 48.26 26.72
C CYS A 1031 -11.07 49.68 27.30
N THR A 1032 -10.36 49.82 28.42
CA THR A 1032 -10.17 51.10 29.11
C THR A 1032 -8.74 51.63 28.95
N LEU A 1033 -8.57 52.96 29.01
CA LEU A 1033 -7.26 53.58 28.91
C LEU A 1033 -6.42 53.28 30.16
N ALA A 1034 -5.19 52.80 29.97
CA ALA A 1034 -4.17 52.64 31.00
C ALA A 1034 -3.30 53.90 31.16
N SER A 1035 -2.49 53.95 32.22
CA SER A 1035 -1.52 55.02 32.48
C SER A 1035 -0.17 54.84 31.77
N SER A 1036 0.15 53.61 31.32
CA SER A 1036 1.39 53.29 30.62
C SER A 1036 1.30 51.99 29.81
N ALA A 1037 2.22 51.79 28.86
CA ALA A 1037 2.35 50.53 28.12
C ALA A 1037 2.66 49.33 29.04
N ALA A 1038 3.47 49.52 30.09
CA ALA A 1038 3.77 48.47 31.07
C ALA A 1038 2.52 48.02 31.87
N GLU A 1039 1.61 48.96 32.15
CA GLU A 1039 0.31 48.62 32.76
C GLU A 1039 -0.56 47.80 31.79
N VAL A 1040 -0.57 48.13 30.49
CA VAL A 1040 -1.29 47.34 29.48
C VAL A 1040 -0.76 45.91 29.44
N ARG A 1041 0.56 45.72 29.37
CA ARG A 1041 1.17 44.38 29.38
C ARG A 1041 0.84 43.59 30.66
N SER A 1042 0.78 44.26 31.80
CA SER A 1042 0.48 43.62 33.10
C SER A 1042 -1.03 43.39 33.33
N SER A 1043 -1.90 43.98 32.51
CA SER A 1043 -3.35 43.81 32.60
C SER A 1043 -3.83 42.42 32.16
N ASN A 1044 -5.11 42.16 32.33
CA ASN A 1044 -5.81 40.98 31.81
C ASN A 1044 -6.29 41.13 30.35
N GLY A 1045 -5.75 42.09 29.59
CA GLY A 1045 -6.14 42.33 28.18
C GLY A 1045 -7.33 43.27 27.99
N THR A 1046 -7.84 43.87 29.06
CA THR A 1046 -8.97 44.83 29.05
C THR A 1046 -8.53 46.30 29.00
N LYS A 1047 -7.24 46.56 28.79
CA LYS A 1047 -6.68 47.91 28.74
C LYS A 1047 -5.89 48.18 27.47
N TYR A 1048 -5.77 49.45 27.10
CA TYR A 1048 -4.90 49.94 26.03
C TYR A 1048 -4.19 51.23 26.45
N TYR A 1049 -3.11 51.59 25.76
CA TYR A 1049 -2.37 52.83 26.00
C TYR A 1049 -1.83 53.39 24.69
N PHE A 1050 -1.79 54.71 24.55
CA PHE A 1050 -1.17 55.37 23.41
C PHE A 1050 -0.11 56.34 23.91
N ASP A 1051 1.16 56.08 23.58
CA ASP A 1051 2.31 56.89 24.03
C ASP A 1051 2.57 58.13 23.14
N GLN A 1052 1.61 58.50 22.31
CA GLN A 1052 1.70 59.50 21.24
C GLN A 1052 2.47 59.06 19.99
N THR A 1053 3.01 57.84 19.96
CA THR A 1053 3.67 57.24 18.79
C THR A 1053 3.04 55.88 18.43
N HIS A 1054 2.82 55.01 19.41
CA HIS A 1054 2.28 53.67 19.27
C HIS A 1054 1.08 53.43 20.18
N LEU A 1055 0.05 52.81 19.62
CA LEU A 1055 -1.03 52.19 20.37
C LEU A 1055 -0.56 50.81 20.86
N PHE A 1056 -0.66 50.57 22.16
CA PHE A 1056 -0.36 49.30 22.80
C PHE A 1056 -1.64 48.59 23.23
N VAL A 1057 -1.77 47.32 22.85
CA VAL A 1057 -2.88 46.42 23.22
C VAL A 1057 -2.32 45.06 23.62
N LYS A 1058 -2.78 44.51 24.74
CA LYS A 1058 -2.45 43.13 25.13
C LYS A 1058 -3.52 42.18 24.59
N ILE A 1059 -3.20 41.48 23.51
CA ILE A 1059 -4.08 40.47 22.90
C ILE A 1059 -4.01 39.20 23.74
N VAL A 1060 -5.16 38.78 24.24
CA VAL A 1060 -5.38 37.51 24.97
C VAL A 1060 -6.70 36.90 24.48
N ASN A 1061 -6.90 35.62 24.75
CA ASN A 1061 -8.22 35.01 24.62
C ASN A 1061 -8.77 34.68 26.02
N PRO A 1062 -9.66 35.52 26.58
CA PRO A 1062 -10.20 35.35 27.93
C PRO A 1062 -11.29 34.28 28.02
N VAL A 1063 -11.68 33.69 26.88
CA VAL A 1063 -12.60 32.55 26.85
C VAL A 1063 -11.87 31.28 27.32
N LEU A 1064 -10.57 31.19 27.06
CA LEU A 1064 -9.75 30.05 27.44
C LEU A 1064 -9.53 29.99 28.95
N THR A 1065 -9.56 28.79 29.49
CA THR A 1065 -9.48 28.49 30.93
C THR A 1065 -8.27 27.66 31.31
N GLY A 1066 -7.53 27.15 30.32
CA GLY A 1066 -6.47 26.16 30.51
C GLY A 1066 -7.00 24.73 30.62
N SER A 1067 -8.24 24.50 30.18
CA SER A 1067 -8.85 23.17 30.17
C SER A 1067 -8.08 22.23 29.22
N PRO A 1068 -7.95 20.93 29.56
CA PRO A 1068 -7.39 19.94 28.64
C PRO A 1068 -8.14 19.85 27.30
N ALA A 1069 -9.40 20.28 27.24
CA ALA A 1069 -10.20 20.33 26.00
C ALA A 1069 -9.81 21.46 25.04
N GLU A 1070 -8.95 22.40 25.47
CA GLU A 1070 -8.44 23.52 24.67
C GLU A 1070 -7.08 23.19 24.01
N SER A 1071 -6.67 21.92 24.09
CA SER A 1071 -5.40 21.47 23.54
C SER A 1071 -5.40 19.99 23.19
N PHE A 1072 -4.68 19.66 22.13
CA PHE A 1072 -4.37 18.29 21.79
C PHE A 1072 -3.14 17.80 22.57
N ASN A 1073 -3.35 16.86 23.49
CA ASN A 1073 -2.31 16.34 24.38
C ASN A 1073 -2.05 14.85 24.12
N ARG A 1074 -0.80 14.47 23.85
CA ARG A 1074 -0.38 13.07 23.67
C ARG A 1074 1.09 12.84 24.01
N GLY A 1075 1.41 11.70 24.62
CA GLY A 1075 2.79 11.27 24.85
C GLY A 1075 3.67 12.22 25.68
N GLY A 1076 3.07 13.16 26.43
CA GLY A 1076 3.79 14.21 27.15
C GLY A 1076 4.00 15.52 26.37
N ALA A 1077 3.60 15.58 25.10
CA ALA A 1077 3.57 16.77 24.27
C ALA A 1077 2.17 17.36 24.17
N LYS A 1078 2.10 18.66 23.84
CA LYS A 1078 0.86 19.44 23.73
C LYS A 1078 0.90 20.39 22.53
N ILE A 1079 -0.25 20.54 21.88
CA ILE A 1079 -0.55 21.58 20.89
C ILE A 1079 -1.81 22.31 21.34
N ASP A 1080 -1.75 23.63 21.47
CA ASP A 1080 -2.91 24.45 21.85
C ASP A 1080 -3.85 24.63 20.65
N ASP A 1081 -5.16 24.58 20.86
CA ASP A 1081 -6.12 24.64 19.75
C ASP A 1081 -6.30 26.04 19.16
N VAL A 1082 -6.76 26.10 17.91
CA VAL A 1082 -7.24 27.33 17.27
C VAL A 1082 -8.67 27.62 17.76
N TYR A 1083 -8.90 28.81 18.30
CA TYR A 1083 -10.20 29.26 18.80
C TYR A 1083 -10.86 30.24 17.83
N TRP A 1084 -12.06 29.90 17.36
CA TRP A 1084 -12.75 30.63 16.31
C TRP A 1084 -13.26 32.01 16.77
N GLU A 1085 -12.82 33.05 16.06
CA GLU A 1085 -13.36 34.41 16.03
C GLU A 1085 -13.59 35.10 17.40
N TYR A 1086 -12.61 35.00 18.31
CA TYR A 1086 -12.45 36.00 19.38
C TYR A 1086 -11.69 37.22 18.83
N ILE A 1087 -12.38 38.33 18.63
CA ILE A 1087 -11.94 39.45 17.81
C ILE A 1087 -11.79 40.73 18.65
N TYR A 1088 -10.69 41.44 18.47
CA TYR A 1088 -10.54 42.83 18.92
C TYR A 1088 -10.90 43.79 17.80
N HIS A 1089 -11.70 44.79 18.10
CA HIS A 1089 -12.09 45.87 17.18
C HIS A 1089 -11.35 47.14 17.62
N ILE A 1090 -10.50 47.69 16.76
CA ILE A 1090 -9.71 48.90 17.06
C ILE A 1090 -10.18 50.01 16.14
N ASN A 1091 -10.81 51.05 16.70
CA ASN A 1091 -11.20 52.27 15.99
C ASN A 1091 -10.29 53.42 16.41
N ALA A 1092 -9.71 54.13 15.44
CA ALA A 1092 -8.76 55.22 15.65
C ALA A 1092 -9.25 56.53 15.00
N THR A 1093 -9.36 57.59 15.79
CA THR A 1093 -9.81 58.91 15.34
C THR A 1093 -8.78 59.97 15.73
N ASN A 1094 -8.29 60.73 14.75
CA ASN A 1094 -7.42 61.88 14.98
C ASN A 1094 -8.11 63.17 14.50
N PRO A 1095 -8.33 64.16 15.38
CA PRO A 1095 -8.99 65.41 15.00
C PRO A 1095 -8.12 66.35 14.15
N ASN A 1096 -6.79 66.15 14.15
CA ASN A 1096 -5.82 67.05 13.51
C ASN A 1096 -5.19 66.47 12.24
N VAL A 1097 -5.28 65.16 12.03
CA VAL A 1097 -4.74 64.46 10.86
C VAL A 1097 -5.88 63.70 10.20
N SER A 1098 -6.21 64.03 8.95
CA SER A 1098 -7.20 63.27 8.18
C SER A 1098 -6.56 62.01 7.59
N PRO A 1099 -7.23 60.84 7.66
CA PRO A 1099 -6.79 59.66 6.92
C PRO A 1099 -6.88 59.91 5.40
N ASN A 1100 -6.16 59.11 4.60
CA ASN A 1100 -6.32 59.11 3.15
C ASN A 1100 -7.69 58.55 2.72
N GLN A 1101 -7.97 58.55 1.42
CA GLN A 1101 -9.24 58.08 0.85
C GLN A 1101 -9.57 56.61 1.17
N ASP A 1102 -8.55 55.80 1.46
CA ASP A 1102 -8.69 54.37 1.78
C ASP A 1102 -8.81 54.12 3.29
N GLY A 1103 -8.81 55.18 4.12
CA GLY A 1103 -8.96 55.09 5.57
C GLY A 1103 -7.67 54.85 6.35
N PHE A 1104 -6.52 55.32 5.86
CA PHE A 1104 -5.22 55.14 6.51
C PHE A 1104 -4.55 56.46 6.90
N TYR A 1105 -3.97 56.52 8.11
CA TYR A 1105 -3.08 57.59 8.53
C TYR A 1105 -1.66 57.34 8.00
N THR A 1106 -1.19 58.21 7.11
CA THR A 1106 0.11 58.11 6.44
C THR A 1106 1.18 59.00 7.11
N ASN A 1107 2.40 59.05 6.52
CA ASN A 1107 3.53 59.86 7.00
C ASN A 1107 3.98 59.53 8.43
N LEU A 1108 3.83 58.27 8.82
CA LEU A 1108 4.32 57.73 10.10
C LEU A 1108 5.80 57.37 9.97
N SER A 1109 6.52 57.37 11.09
CA SER A 1109 7.90 56.89 11.16
C SER A 1109 7.93 55.46 11.69
N TYR A 1110 8.70 54.60 11.02
CA TYR A 1110 8.99 53.27 11.54
C TYR A 1110 9.98 53.39 12.71
N THR A 1111 9.49 53.22 13.94
CA THR A 1111 10.31 53.25 15.16
C THR A 1111 9.86 52.12 16.05
N LEU A 1112 10.75 51.20 16.44
CA LEU A 1112 10.36 50.14 17.38
C LEU A 1112 10.04 50.71 18.77
N PRO A 1113 9.06 50.14 19.51
CA PRO A 1113 8.88 50.43 20.93
C PRO A 1113 10.15 50.11 21.74
N SER A 1114 10.25 50.68 22.95
CA SER A 1114 11.38 50.43 23.85
C SER A 1114 11.59 48.93 24.11
N SER A 1115 12.84 48.47 24.12
CA SER A 1115 13.21 47.09 24.47
C SER A 1115 12.95 46.74 25.94
N THR A 1116 12.71 47.73 26.80
CA THR A 1116 12.38 47.50 28.22
C THR A 1116 10.88 47.22 28.46
N LEU A 1117 10.05 47.31 27.41
CA LEU A 1117 8.60 47.24 27.55
C LEU A 1117 8.07 45.83 27.73
#